data_AF-A0AAU7FF77-F1
#
_entry.id   AF-A0AAU7FF77-F1
#
_cell.length_a   1.000
_cell.length_b   1.000
_cell.length_c   1.000
_cell.angle_alpha   90.00
_cell.angle_beta   90.00
_cell.angle_gamma   90.00
#
_symmetry.space_group_name_H-M   'P 1'
#
loop_
_entity.id
_entity.type
_entity.pdbx_description
1 polymer ?
#
loop_
_entity_poly.entity_id
_entity_poly.type
_entity_poly.pdbx_seq_one_letter_code
_entity_poly.pdbx_strand_id
1 'polypeptide(L)'
;MKIIAPHYLALLMAASALPAAAAVCPASWQAGTTYLAGHAASHQGYEYRAKWWTLGENPSQNASTGQVWQLIGACEANIPTPSITPKATPSITPTAIPLSPTPFPSTSPTISPAASPIPSPSASPKPTPSASPAPSASPTPRPSSSPSPVVTASPTPNSSNGCQPEWRSQTAYLAKQTVSYQGVNYQAKWWTQSNSPDTEHGEGKPWQKLEQCAASPVATPSNTPTSTAQTSPTPASTTPVPTTPAPTTPAPSPTPAVTPTPPAGNTPNDLLINEVAADQYGSGSWFEIYNPTERAISLNDVSLRTLGKPGGWVKTWPLSGSIAAKSYLVIVGNTDNFTPKKTSQSQYIGSYQDYPVWSNTDGSIELVRNNQTIDFVRFGANSINPLSASHWQGSNVASISDNGGYSLVRYYTHSLDSNTASDWRLVPFGTPAGRNDVDSNASDEDRDGIPSSAKRPGGTYAGLDLYAMGARAGRPTILLHVDWMTPGTDEGLTPRKEALQMVQAAFARRGIDLLIDTGQLYSASFSPADFNLGNGKEVPFARCVTLYRNTDCADVMAYKNDSMDVRRRLIFHYMLMGSTQNTNGYGGSSGLAEVNGNDLLVTLGFWGLTSSSAENLYRLINFQAGTIMHELGHNLGLSHGGNEGLNNKLNYLSVMNYAYQLDGVPSDPSGSSTSERVYFRLNHQGKATPGRAPNSYNVCDLLDGPCGNRFVIDYSDGSSTPLNETALSESQMLGRGSSGGAYADWNANFSQDSAAVSYDSNGDGQLQTQINDYNDWAQIQLAFANVGYSVMRSAQDESSNSRPQRQLIEQPAEVAKESPPPAYLLPR
;
A
#
# COMPACT_ATOMS: atom_id res chain seq x y z
N MET A 1 -36.89 -58.10 22.29
CA MET A 1 -38.14 -58.24 23.07
C MET A 1 -38.34 -56.92 23.81
N LYS A 2 -39.16 -55.99 23.28
CA LYS A 2 -40.58 -55.74 23.64
C LYS A 2 -40.69 -55.21 25.10
N ILE A 3 -41.27 -54.06 25.48
CA ILE A 3 -42.41 -53.24 24.99
C ILE A 3 -42.43 -51.88 25.75
N ILE A 4 -42.68 -50.78 25.01
CA ILE A 4 -43.65 -49.65 25.18
C ILE A 4 -43.96 -49.02 26.56
N ALA A 5 -44.03 -47.68 26.54
CA ALA A 5 -44.32 -46.63 27.52
C ALA A 5 -45.58 -46.76 28.41
N PRO A 6 -45.79 -45.79 29.34
CA PRO A 6 -46.93 -44.88 29.12
C PRO A 6 -46.69 -43.38 29.47
N HIS A 7 -47.55 -42.55 28.86
CA HIS A 7 -47.72 -41.11 29.01
C HIS A 7 -48.39 -40.71 30.34
N TYR A 8 -48.09 -39.48 30.81
CA TYR A 8 -48.98 -38.71 31.69
C TYR A 8 -49.22 -37.31 31.12
N LEU A 9 -50.52 -37.01 31.01
CA LEU A 9 -51.15 -35.77 30.57
C LEU A 9 -51.30 -34.84 31.79
N ALA A 10 -50.90 -33.56 31.68
CA ALA A 10 -51.19 -32.54 32.69
C ALA A 10 -51.84 -31.31 32.03
N LEU A 11 -52.95 -30.91 32.64
CA LEU A 11 -53.99 -29.99 32.22
C LEU A 11 -53.56 -28.52 32.42
N LEU A 12 -53.83 -27.66 31.42
CA LEU A 12 -53.68 -26.21 31.49
C LEU A 12 -54.69 -25.60 32.49
N MET A 13 -54.21 -24.76 33.40
CA MET A 13 -54.99 -23.67 33.99
C MET A 13 -54.42 -22.34 33.51
N ALA A 14 -55.21 -21.60 32.74
CA ALA A 14 -54.88 -20.25 32.28
C ALA A 14 -55.25 -19.24 33.39
N ALA A 15 -54.25 -18.65 34.02
CA ALA A 15 -54.39 -17.38 34.72
C ALA A 15 -54.06 -16.27 33.73
N SER A 16 -55.06 -15.48 33.37
CA SER A 16 -54.97 -14.28 32.54
C SER A 16 -54.20 -13.19 33.27
N ALA A 17 -52.88 -13.19 33.11
CA ALA A 17 -52.04 -12.02 33.39
C ALA A 17 -52.16 -11.04 32.21
N LEU A 18 -52.46 -9.77 32.52
CA LEU A 18 -52.35 -8.66 31.59
C LEU A 18 -50.97 -8.70 30.91
N PRO A 19 -50.85 -8.46 29.59
CA PRO A 19 -49.54 -8.46 28.95
C PRO A 19 -48.72 -7.30 29.54
N ALA A 20 -47.65 -7.64 30.25
CA ALA A 20 -46.57 -6.70 30.50
C ALA A 20 -46.10 -6.20 29.13
N ALA A 21 -46.08 -4.88 28.93
CA ALA A 21 -45.62 -4.27 27.69
C ALA A 21 -44.26 -4.86 27.30
N ALA A 22 -44.17 -5.49 26.13
CA ALA A 22 -42.92 -6.03 25.62
C ALA A 22 -41.88 -4.89 25.56
N ALA A 23 -40.70 -5.11 26.14
CA ALA A 23 -39.63 -4.13 26.11
C ALA A 23 -39.25 -3.84 24.65
N VAL A 24 -39.01 -2.57 24.32
CA VAL A 24 -38.56 -2.17 22.98
C VAL A 24 -37.17 -2.75 22.72
N CYS A 25 -36.98 -3.43 21.60
CA CYS A 25 -35.68 -4.01 21.27
C CYS A 25 -34.59 -2.92 21.18
N PRO A 26 -33.38 -3.16 21.74
CA PRO A 26 -32.21 -2.36 21.40
C PRO A 26 -31.79 -2.61 19.95
N ALA A 27 -30.81 -1.84 19.46
CA ALA A 27 -30.29 -1.98 18.10
C ALA A 27 -29.93 -3.45 17.77
N SER A 28 -30.22 -3.86 16.53
CA SER A 28 -29.96 -5.24 16.10
C SER A 28 -28.47 -5.56 16.17
N TRP A 29 -28.14 -6.74 16.68
CA TRP A 29 -26.78 -7.22 16.78
C TRP A 29 -26.13 -7.26 15.38
N GLN A 30 -24.95 -6.67 15.27
CA GLN A 30 -24.13 -6.62 14.06
C GLN A 30 -22.79 -7.30 14.35
N ALA A 31 -22.40 -8.25 13.50
CA ALA A 31 -21.14 -8.99 13.67
C ALA A 31 -19.89 -8.06 13.67
N GLY A 32 -19.95 -6.94 12.96
CA GLY A 32 -18.86 -5.96 12.90
C GLY A 32 -18.87 -4.90 14.00
N THR A 33 -19.82 -4.93 14.94
CA THR A 33 -19.88 -3.97 16.06
C THR A 33 -19.26 -4.56 17.31
N THR A 34 -18.42 -3.77 17.97
CA THR A 34 -17.86 -4.12 19.28
C THR A 34 -18.87 -3.85 20.39
N TYR A 35 -19.14 -4.84 21.24
CA TYR A 35 -20.02 -4.71 22.38
C TYR A 35 -19.22 -4.84 23.68
N LEU A 36 -19.27 -3.81 24.53
CA LEU A 36 -18.62 -3.80 25.85
C LEU A 36 -19.53 -4.43 26.91
N ALA A 37 -18.98 -4.76 28.08
CA ALA A 37 -19.76 -5.28 29.20
C ALA A 37 -20.96 -4.39 29.50
N GLY A 38 -22.16 -4.98 29.51
CA GLY A 38 -23.41 -4.28 29.74
C GLY A 38 -24.09 -3.70 28.49
N HIS A 39 -23.44 -3.66 27.32
CA HIS A 39 -24.10 -3.28 26.07
C HIS A 39 -25.20 -4.28 25.70
N ALA A 40 -26.32 -3.78 25.18
CA ALA A 40 -27.46 -4.59 24.77
C ALA A 40 -27.63 -4.59 23.25
N ALA A 41 -28.01 -5.74 22.68
CA ALA A 41 -28.27 -5.90 21.26
C ALA A 41 -29.43 -6.87 21.04
N SER A 42 -30.22 -6.66 19.97
CA SER A 42 -31.32 -7.57 19.62
C SER A 42 -30.93 -8.56 18.53
N HIS A 43 -31.31 -9.83 18.69
CA HIS A 43 -31.13 -10.85 17.65
C HIS A 43 -32.35 -11.77 17.64
N GLN A 44 -33.00 -11.91 16.48
CA GLN A 44 -34.18 -12.78 16.28
C GLN A 44 -35.34 -12.55 17.28
N GLY A 45 -35.61 -11.30 17.66
CA GLY A 45 -36.71 -10.94 18.57
C GLY A 45 -36.40 -11.06 20.06
N TYR A 46 -35.12 -11.26 20.42
CA TYR A 46 -34.66 -11.31 21.80
C TYR A 46 -33.55 -10.29 22.05
N GLU A 47 -33.55 -9.69 23.24
CA GLU A 47 -32.46 -8.85 23.76
C GLU A 47 -31.39 -9.72 24.43
N TYR A 48 -30.14 -9.43 24.11
CA TYR A 48 -28.95 -10.01 24.72
C TYR A 48 -28.07 -8.91 25.29
N ARG A 49 -27.39 -9.18 26.41
CA ARG A 49 -26.43 -8.27 27.04
C ARG A 49 -25.05 -8.89 27.03
N ALA A 50 -24.06 -8.15 26.55
CA ALA A 50 -22.67 -8.59 26.56
C ALA A 50 -22.16 -8.62 28.01
N LYS A 51 -21.54 -9.73 28.42
CA LYS A 51 -20.98 -9.90 29.77
C LYS A 51 -19.58 -9.33 29.89
N TRP A 52 -18.85 -9.26 28.78
CA TRP A 52 -17.55 -8.62 28.59
C TRP A 52 -17.38 -8.29 27.10
N TRP A 53 -16.20 -7.77 26.70
CA TRP A 53 -15.91 -7.38 25.32
C TRP A 53 -16.15 -8.54 24.33
N THR A 54 -16.85 -8.27 23.23
CA THR A 54 -17.16 -9.23 22.16
C THR A 54 -17.26 -8.53 20.80
N LEU A 55 -16.83 -9.20 19.73
CA LEU A 55 -16.87 -8.78 18.34
C LEU A 55 -17.10 -10.00 17.44
N GLY A 56 -18.24 -10.04 16.75
CA GLY A 56 -18.55 -11.11 15.80
C GLY A 56 -19.18 -12.37 16.40
N GLU A 57 -19.13 -12.58 17.71
CA GLU A 57 -19.80 -13.74 18.33
C GLU A 57 -21.33 -13.55 18.34
N ASN A 58 -22.06 -14.41 17.60
CA ASN A 58 -23.52 -14.34 17.50
C ASN A 58 -24.20 -14.56 18.87
N PRO A 59 -25.12 -13.68 19.31
CA PRO A 59 -25.75 -13.77 20.63
C PRO A 59 -26.56 -15.04 20.86
N SER A 60 -27.27 -15.55 19.86
CA SER A 60 -28.11 -16.75 20.00
C SER A 60 -27.28 -18.05 20.15
N GLN A 61 -26.04 -18.04 19.67
CA GLN A 61 -25.14 -19.19 19.71
C GLN A 61 -24.15 -19.14 20.88
N ASN A 62 -24.04 -17.97 21.54
CA ASN A 62 -23.02 -17.70 22.55
C ASN A 62 -23.61 -17.14 23.85
N ALA A 63 -24.82 -17.57 24.23
CA ALA A 63 -25.55 -17.12 25.43
C ALA A 63 -25.63 -18.14 26.59
N SER A 64 -24.93 -19.27 26.50
CA SER A 64 -24.92 -20.28 27.57
C SER A 64 -24.10 -19.83 28.78
N THR A 65 -24.24 -20.53 29.91
CA THR A 65 -23.48 -20.26 31.13
C THR A 65 -21.97 -20.29 30.85
N GLY A 66 -21.31 -19.13 31.03
CA GLY A 66 -19.88 -18.95 30.76
C GLY A 66 -19.53 -18.33 29.41
N GLN A 67 -20.49 -18.14 28.51
CA GLN A 67 -20.26 -17.48 27.22
C GLN A 67 -20.46 -15.95 27.28
N VAL A 68 -20.15 -15.29 26.16
CA VAL A 68 -19.97 -13.82 26.05
C VAL A 68 -21.28 -13.04 26.11
N TRP A 69 -22.41 -13.65 25.76
CA TRP A 69 -23.74 -13.05 25.84
C TRP A 69 -24.57 -13.60 27.00
N GLN A 70 -25.46 -12.75 27.52
CA GLN A 70 -26.53 -13.13 28.44
C GLN A 70 -27.87 -12.85 27.76
N LEU A 71 -28.71 -13.87 27.61
CA LEU A 71 -30.09 -13.68 27.15
C LEU A 71 -30.88 -12.91 28.21
N ILE A 72 -31.49 -11.78 27.84
CA ILE A 72 -32.29 -10.93 28.73
C ILE A 72 -33.78 -11.25 28.62
N GLY A 73 -34.31 -11.41 27.41
CA GLY A 73 -35.72 -11.71 27.19
C GLY A 73 -36.21 -11.36 25.78
N ALA A 74 -37.48 -11.63 25.50
CA ALA A 74 -38.12 -11.24 24.23
C ALA A 74 -38.35 -9.72 24.18
N CYS A 75 -38.27 -9.13 22.99
CA CYS A 75 -38.48 -7.70 22.75
C CYS A 75 -39.20 -7.45 21.41
N GLU A 76 -39.82 -6.27 21.24
CA GLU A 76 -40.54 -5.88 20.01
C GLU A 76 -39.90 -4.66 19.30
N ALA A 77 -39.86 -4.67 17.96
CA ALA A 77 -39.28 -3.61 17.15
C ALA A 77 -40.30 -2.49 16.86
N ASN A 78 -39.99 -1.25 17.23
CA ASN A 78 -40.78 -0.07 16.87
C ASN A 78 -40.33 0.47 15.50
N ILE A 79 -41.19 0.39 14.48
CA ILE A 79 -41.01 1.14 13.22
C ILE A 79 -41.79 2.46 13.35
N PRO A 80 -41.13 3.63 13.54
CA PRO A 80 -41.84 4.90 13.41
C PRO A 80 -42.23 5.10 11.95
N THR A 81 -43.52 5.34 11.69
CA THR A 81 -44.07 5.65 10.36
C THR A 81 -43.59 7.03 9.90
N PRO A 82 -42.80 7.18 8.81
CA PRO A 82 -42.46 8.49 8.29
C PRO A 82 -43.62 9.07 7.45
N SER A 83 -44.12 10.24 7.85
CA SER A 83 -45.03 11.08 7.08
C SER A 83 -44.24 11.95 6.10
N ILE A 84 -44.49 11.80 4.80
CA ILE A 84 -43.89 12.62 3.74
C ILE A 84 -44.80 13.82 3.44
N THR A 85 -44.28 15.05 3.64
CA THR A 85 -44.88 16.27 3.08
C THR A 85 -44.09 16.64 1.81
N PRO A 86 -44.71 16.69 0.62
CA PRO A 86 -43.98 16.92 -0.63
C PRO A 86 -43.52 18.37 -0.78
N LYS A 87 -42.24 18.56 -1.10
CA LYS A 87 -41.66 19.84 -1.54
C LYS A 87 -41.59 19.85 -3.07
N ALA A 88 -42.14 20.89 -3.69
CA ALA A 88 -42.32 20.98 -5.15
C ALA A 88 -40.99 20.97 -5.94
N THR A 89 -40.99 20.21 -7.04
CA THR A 89 -39.91 20.09 -8.05
C THR A 89 -40.12 21.12 -9.18
N PRO A 90 -39.09 21.80 -9.69
CA PRO A 90 -39.22 22.68 -10.86
C PRO A 90 -39.45 21.87 -12.15
N SER A 91 -40.36 22.35 -12.98
CA SER A 91 -40.79 21.75 -14.25
C SER A 91 -39.84 22.12 -15.40
N ILE A 92 -39.38 21.12 -16.16
CA ILE A 92 -38.74 21.30 -17.47
C ILE A 92 -39.52 20.54 -18.54
N THR A 93 -39.88 21.25 -19.60
CA THR A 93 -40.69 20.78 -20.73
C THR A 93 -39.83 19.97 -21.73
N PRO A 94 -40.25 18.76 -22.15
CA PRO A 94 -39.49 17.97 -23.12
C PRO A 94 -39.67 18.48 -24.55
N THR A 95 -38.56 18.65 -25.28
CA THR A 95 -38.54 18.82 -26.74
C THR A 95 -38.48 17.45 -27.41
N ALA A 96 -39.43 17.18 -28.31
CA ALA A 96 -39.54 15.91 -29.04
C ALA A 96 -38.43 15.74 -30.09
N ILE A 97 -37.86 14.53 -30.17
CA ILE A 97 -36.95 14.08 -31.25
C ILE A 97 -37.76 13.18 -32.20
N PRO A 98 -37.71 13.39 -33.53
CA PRO A 98 -38.45 12.55 -34.48
C PRO A 98 -37.77 11.18 -34.70
N LEU A 99 -38.58 10.12 -34.73
CA LEU A 99 -38.20 8.74 -35.09
C LEU A 99 -38.18 8.56 -36.61
N SER A 100 -37.08 8.01 -37.15
CA SER A 100 -37.10 7.26 -38.41
C SER A 100 -35.93 6.27 -38.46
N PRO A 101 -36.14 5.00 -38.87
CA PRO A 101 -35.09 3.98 -38.96
C PRO A 101 -34.49 3.90 -40.37
N THR A 102 -33.17 3.73 -40.47
CA THR A 102 -32.48 3.40 -41.74
C THR A 102 -31.67 2.09 -41.58
N PRO A 103 -31.68 1.19 -42.57
CA PRO A 103 -31.29 -0.22 -42.42
C PRO A 103 -29.79 -0.51 -42.60
N PHE A 104 -29.37 -1.64 -42.03
CA PHE A 104 -28.04 -2.27 -42.13
C PHE A 104 -27.62 -2.62 -43.57
N PRO A 105 -26.31 -2.54 -43.89
CA PRO A 105 -25.70 -3.35 -44.92
C PRO A 105 -24.73 -4.41 -44.35
N SER A 106 -24.88 -5.64 -44.84
CA SER A 106 -23.90 -6.72 -44.79
C SER A 106 -23.21 -6.80 -46.16
N THR A 107 -21.87 -6.91 -46.18
CA THR A 107 -21.09 -8.04 -46.77
C THR A 107 -19.59 -7.70 -46.84
N SER A 108 -18.79 -8.68 -46.41
CA SER A 108 -17.36 -9.01 -46.67
C SER A 108 -16.54 -8.17 -47.68
N PRO A 109 -15.25 -7.87 -47.38
CA PRO A 109 -14.28 -7.54 -48.41
C PRO A 109 -13.05 -8.49 -48.45
N THR A 110 -12.85 -9.08 -49.63
CA THR A 110 -11.54 -9.44 -50.23
C THR A 110 -11.16 -8.21 -51.10
N ILE A 111 -9.92 -7.70 -51.32
CA ILE A 111 -8.73 -8.24 -52.01
C ILE A 111 -7.56 -7.21 -51.96
N SER A 112 -6.31 -7.71 -52.04
CA SER A 112 -5.08 -7.25 -52.77
C SER A 112 -4.45 -5.84 -52.65
N PRO A 113 -3.09 -5.71 -52.67
CA PRO A 113 -2.36 -4.44 -52.50
C PRO A 113 -1.94 -3.77 -53.82
N ALA A 114 -1.84 -2.43 -53.84
CA ALA A 114 -1.16 -1.67 -54.90
C ALA A 114 -0.56 -0.34 -54.39
N ALA A 115 0.52 0.06 -55.05
CA ALA A 115 1.62 0.95 -54.67
C ALA A 115 1.32 2.45 -54.40
N SER A 116 2.27 3.05 -53.65
CA SER A 116 2.49 4.47 -53.34
C SER A 116 2.54 5.42 -54.55
N PRO A 117 2.30 6.71 -54.29
CA PRO A 117 3.20 7.74 -54.82
C PRO A 117 3.66 8.78 -53.77
N ILE A 118 4.90 9.23 -53.96
CA ILE A 118 5.57 10.35 -53.28
C ILE A 118 5.06 11.69 -53.85
N PRO A 119 4.99 12.76 -53.03
CA PRO A 119 5.59 14.03 -53.49
C PRO A 119 6.45 14.77 -52.43
N SER A 120 7.41 15.53 -52.96
CA SER A 120 8.45 16.36 -52.30
C SER A 120 7.94 17.74 -51.83
N PRO A 121 8.74 18.55 -51.09
CA PRO A 121 8.27 19.52 -50.09
C PRO A 121 8.07 20.96 -50.60
N SER A 122 7.29 21.77 -49.87
CA SER A 122 7.18 23.22 -50.06
C SER A 122 7.05 23.98 -48.72
N ALA A 123 7.44 25.25 -48.74
CA ALA A 123 8.07 26.03 -47.68
C ALA A 123 7.16 26.62 -46.58
N SER A 124 7.83 26.95 -45.46
CA SER A 124 7.36 27.61 -44.24
C SER A 124 6.98 29.09 -44.41
N PRO A 125 5.96 29.60 -43.69
CA PRO A 125 5.83 31.03 -43.37
C PRO A 125 6.21 31.37 -41.92
N LYS A 126 6.99 32.45 -41.80
CA LYS A 126 7.48 33.14 -40.60
C LYS A 126 6.34 33.87 -39.83
N PRO A 127 6.37 33.98 -38.48
CA PRO A 127 5.31 34.59 -37.69
C PRO A 127 5.37 36.13 -37.63
N THR A 128 4.19 36.75 -37.55
CA THR A 128 3.98 38.19 -37.28
C THR A 128 3.35 38.34 -35.88
N PRO A 129 3.80 39.28 -35.01
CA PRO A 129 3.33 39.38 -33.64
C PRO A 129 1.97 40.10 -33.55
N SER A 130 1.05 39.57 -32.73
CA SER A 130 -0.20 40.24 -32.37
C SER A 130 -0.21 40.58 -30.88
N ALA A 131 -0.79 41.74 -30.57
CA ALA A 131 -0.64 42.48 -29.33
C ALA A 131 -1.36 41.88 -28.11
N SER A 132 -0.75 42.14 -26.94
CA SER A 132 -1.19 41.82 -25.59
C SER A 132 -2.37 42.68 -25.11
N PRO A 133 -3.39 42.12 -24.44
CA PRO A 133 -4.28 42.89 -23.56
C PRO A 133 -3.79 42.89 -22.11
N ALA A 134 -3.85 44.08 -21.51
CA ALA A 134 -3.40 44.43 -20.16
C ALA A 134 -4.23 43.77 -19.02
N PRO A 135 -3.66 43.60 -17.81
CA PRO A 135 -4.32 42.92 -16.70
C PRO A 135 -5.38 43.80 -16.01
N SER A 136 -6.55 43.22 -15.73
CA SER A 136 -7.62 43.83 -14.93
C SER A 136 -7.46 43.49 -13.44
N ALA A 137 -7.81 44.46 -12.59
CA ALA A 137 -7.48 44.54 -11.18
C ALA A 137 -8.23 43.57 -10.26
N SER A 138 -7.51 43.17 -9.21
CA SER A 138 -7.95 42.44 -8.01
C SER A 138 -9.01 43.19 -7.18
N PRO A 139 -9.84 42.45 -6.42
CA PRO A 139 -10.21 42.87 -5.08
C PRO A 139 -9.69 41.94 -3.96
N THR A 140 -9.41 42.58 -2.85
CA THR A 140 -8.64 42.26 -1.63
C THR A 140 -9.30 41.21 -0.69
N PRO A 141 -8.53 40.48 0.15
CA PRO A 141 -9.04 39.46 1.07
C PRO A 141 -9.50 40.02 2.44
N ARG A 142 -10.29 39.23 3.18
CA ARG A 142 -10.65 39.45 4.59
C ARG A 142 -10.52 38.12 5.38
N PRO A 143 -10.33 38.16 6.71
CA PRO A 143 -9.08 37.91 7.40
C PRO A 143 -8.92 36.47 7.93
N SER A 144 -7.65 36.11 8.09
CA SER A 144 -7.11 34.93 8.75
C SER A 144 -7.29 34.99 10.28
N SER A 145 -7.57 33.83 10.89
CA SER A 145 -7.22 33.54 12.27
C SER A 145 -6.44 32.21 12.32
N SER A 146 -5.11 32.33 12.18
CA SER A 146 -4.15 31.26 12.44
C SER A 146 -3.59 31.43 13.86
N PRO A 147 -3.65 30.42 14.74
CA PRO A 147 -2.77 30.35 15.89
C PRO A 147 -1.42 29.74 15.48
N SER A 148 -0.33 30.43 15.84
CA SER A 148 1.06 29.98 15.70
C SER A 148 1.36 28.72 16.54
N PRO A 149 2.38 27.92 16.16
CA PRO A 149 2.77 26.71 16.89
C PRO A 149 3.43 27.06 18.23
N VAL A 150 3.03 26.36 19.28
CA VAL A 150 3.61 26.45 20.62
C VAL A 150 4.81 25.50 20.72
N VAL A 151 5.90 26.01 21.28
CA VAL A 151 7.19 25.37 21.53
C VAL A 151 7.05 24.10 22.36
N THR A 152 7.60 22.98 21.86
CA THR A 152 7.75 21.72 22.58
C THR A 152 9.05 21.75 23.39
N ALA A 153 8.95 21.89 24.71
CA ALA A 153 10.04 21.55 25.62
C ALA A 153 9.85 20.10 26.10
N SER A 154 10.87 19.28 25.91
CA SER A 154 10.96 17.91 26.42
C SER A 154 11.75 17.91 27.73
N PRO A 155 11.26 17.32 28.85
CA PRO A 155 12.12 17.04 29.98
C PRO A 155 12.33 15.52 30.18
N THR A 156 13.59 15.18 30.41
CA THR A 156 14.09 13.90 30.93
C THR A 156 13.61 13.64 32.37
N PRO A 157 13.55 12.37 32.82
CA PRO A 157 12.94 12.00 34.10
C PRO A 157 13.91 12.19 35.27
N ASN A 158 13.46 12.86 36.33
CA ASN A 158 14.10 12.80 37.65
C ASN A 158 13.04 12.63 38.75
N SER A 159 13.30 11.69 39.65
CA SER A 159 12.50 11.37 40.82
C SER A 159 12.72 12.39 41.95
N SER A 160 11.74 13.26 42.22
CA SER A 160 11.45 13.85 43.56
C SER A 160 10.16 14.70 43.51
N ASN A 161 9.42 14.72 44.62
CA ASN A 161 8.07 15.27 44.86
C ASN A 161 7.77 16.68 44.28
N GLY A 162 7.56 16.78 42.97
CA GLY A 162 7.09 17.99 42.27
C GLY A 162 5.80 17.75 41.48
N CYS A 163 5.04 18.81 41.20
CA CYS A 163 3.91 18.72 40.28
C CYS A 163 4.39 18.36 38.87
N GLN A 164 3.74 17.37 38.27
CA GLN A 164 3.97 16.94 36.88
C GLN A 164 3.43 18.00 35.90
N PRO A 165 3.75 17.91 34.59
CA PRO A 165 3.18 18.82 33.59
C PRO A 165 1.64 18.89 33.69
N GLU A 166 1.08 20.09 33.54
CA GLU A 166 -0.37 20.31 33.69
C GLU A 166 -1.18 19.51 32.66
N TRP A 167 -2.27 18.88 33.09
CA TRP A 167 -3.18 18.16 32.20
C TRP A 167 -3.89 19.11 31.23
N ARG A 168 -3.99 18.70 29.96
CA ARG A 168 -4.67 19.43 28.89
C ARG A 168 -5.64 18.51 28.17
N SER A 169 -6.90 18.94 28.02
CA SER A 169 -7.96 18.14 27.41
C SER A 169 -7.69 17.72 25.96
N GLN A 170 -6.96 18.54 25.20
CA GLN A 170 -6.61 18.27 23.80
C GLN A 170 -5.36 17.41 23.63
N THR A 171 -4.61 17.14 24.71
CA THR A 171 -3.41 16.28 24.66
C THR A 171 -3.80 14.84 24.93
N ALA A 172 -3.36 13.93 24.05
CA ALA A 172 -3.49 12.50 24.30
C ALA A 172 -2.36 12.01 25.20
N TYR A 173 -2.69 11.27 26.25
CA TYR A 173 -1.76 10.71 27.21
C TYR A 173 -1.69 9.20 27.07
N LEU A 174 -0.48 8.67 26.88
CA LEU A 174 -0.20 7.24 26.78
C LEU A 174 -0.09 6.59 28.17
N ALA A 175 -0.21 5.27 28.22
CA ALA A 175 -0.03 4.50 29.46
C ALA A 175 1.27 4.90 30.18
N LYS A 176 1.18 5.05 31.50
CA LYS A 176 2.23 5.47 32.44
C LYS A 176 2.65 6.95 32.38
N GLN A 177 2.17 7.75 31.43
CA GLN A 177 2.43 9.20 31.46
C GLN A 177 1.74 9.87 32.65
N THR A 178 2.41 10.86 33.24
CA THR A 178 1.95 11.56 34.44
C THR A 178 1.68 13.03 34.20
N VAL A 179 0.61 13.54 34.80
CA VAL A 179 0.17 14.93 34.71
C VAL A 179 -0.25 15.44 36.07
N SER A 180 -0.29 16.76 36.26
CA SER A 180 -0.93 17.38 37.42
C SER A 180 -2.25 18.06 37.03
N TYR A 181 -3.26 17.94 37.89
CA TYR A 181 -4.52 18.66 37.76
C TYR A 181 -5.04 19.01 39.17
N GLN A 182 -5.33 20.30 39.39
CA GLN A 182 -5.78 20.83 40.69
C GLN A 182 -4.90 20.43 41.90
N GLY A 183 -3.57 20.43 41.72
CA GLY A 183 -2.63 20.12 42.81
C GLY A 183 -2.56 18.63 43.19
N VAL A 184 -2.94 17.74 42.28
CA VAL A 184 -2.77 16.29 42.43
C VAL A 184 -2.12 15.73 41.17
N ASN A 185 -1.15 14.83 41.34
CA ASN A 185 -0.56 14.09 40.22
C ASN A 185 -1.43 12.88 39.85
N TYR A 186 -1.54 12.57 38.56
CA TYR A 186 -2.28 11.43 38.02
C TYR A 186 -1.41 10.70 36.99
N GLN A 187 -1.55 9.37 36.91
CA GLN A 187 -0.90 8.54 35.90
C GLN A 187 -1.96 7.92 34.98
N ALA A 188 -1.77 8.01 33.66
CA ALA A 188 -2.63 7.34 32.69
C ALA A 188 -2.41 5.81 32.76
N LYS A 189 -3.48 5.02 32.86
CA LYS A 189 -3.42 3.56 32.89
C LYS A 189 -3.38 2.95 31.48
N TRP A 190 -3.95 3.65 30.51
CA TRP A 190 -3.96 3.38 29.07
C TRP A 190 -4.17 4.70 28.32
N TRP A 191 -4.25 4.66 26.99
CA TRP A 191 -4.48 5.86 26.17
C TRP A 191 -5.72 6.64 26.66
N THR A 192 -5.59 7.94 26.85
CA THR A 192 -6.69 8.82 27.25
C THR A 192 -6.53 10.24 26.70
N GLN A 193 -7.61 10.83 26.22
CA GLN A 193 -7.69 12.22 25.77
C GLN A 193 -9.04 12.79 26.19
N SER A 194 -9.08 14.07 26.58
CA SER A 194 -10.29 14.76 27.08
C SER A 194 -10.94 14.20 28.36
N ASN A 195 -10.51 13.04 28.90
CA ASN A 195 -10.98 12.54 30.19
C ASN A 195 -10.28 13.32 31.32
N SER A 196 -11.05 14.09 32.11
CA SER A 196 -10.49 14.91 33.20
C SER A 196 -9.99 14.03 34.35
N PRO A 197 -8.72 14.16 34.83
CA PRO A 197 -8.17 13.27 35.84
C PRO A 197 -8.88 13.31 37.20
N ASP A 198 -9.51 14.43 37.56
CA ASP A 198 -10.27 14.59 38.80
C ASP A 198 -11.61 13.83 38.82
N THR A 199 -12.24 13.58 37.67
CA THR A 199 -13.51 12.84 37.58
C THR A 199 -13.36 11.43 37.01
N GLU A 200 -12.31 11.22 36.20
CA GLU A 200 -12.08 9.97 35.46
C GLU A 200 -10.91 9.13 36.03
N HIS A 201 -10.82 9.00 37.36
CA HIS A 201 -9.85 8.14 38.05
C HIS A 201 -10.49 7.00 38.85
N GLY A 202 -9.79 5.86 38.97
CA GLY A 202 -10.22 4.70 39.76
C GLY A 202 -10.23 3.36 39.00
N GLU A 203 -10.94 2.37 39.52
CA GLU A 203 -11.14 1.08 38.84
C GLU A 203 -11.96 1.28 37.56
N GLY A 204 -11.52 0.65 36.46
CA GLY A 204 -12.15 0.79 35.13
C GLY A 204 -11.99 2.15 34.45
N LYS A 205 -11.38 3.15 35.10
CA LYS A 205 -11.21 4.51 34.57
C LYS A 205 -9.78 4.80 34.11
N PRO A 206 -9.58 5.75 33.17
CA PRO A 206 -8.30 5.97 32.50
C PRO A 206 -7.19 6.50 33.41
N TRP A 207 -7.51 7.20 34.50
CA TRP A 207 -6.52 7.77 35.41
C TRP A 207 -6.34 6.96 36.69
N GLN A 208 -5.11 6.84 37.14
CA GLN A 208 -4.74 6.47 38.49
C GLN A 208 -4.35 7.74 39.25
N LYS A 209 -5.09 8.05 40.31
CA LYS A 209 -4.76 9.17 41.20
C LYS A 209 -3.50 8.83 41.99
N LEU A 210 -2.53 9.73 41.97
CA LEU A 210 -1.32 9.67 42.79
C LEU A 210 -1.43 10.67 43.95
N GLU A 211 -0.31 11.17 44.43
CA GLU A 211 -0.22 12.08 45.58
C GLU A 211 -0.52 13.54 45.24
N GLN A 212 -0.85 14.32 46.28
CA GLN A 212 -0.97 15.77 46.20
C GLN A 212 0.39 16.41 45.89
N CYS A 213 0.39 17.43 45.05
CA CYS A 213 1.56 18.22 44.70
C CYS A 213 1.26 19.71 44.98
N ALA A 214 2.21 20.43 45.60
CA ALA A 214 2.08 21.85 45.88
C ALA A 214 3.11 22.64 45.06
N ALA A 215 2.65 23.66 44.33
CA ALA A 215 3.54 24.59 43.64
C ALA A 215 4.03 25.68 44.61
N SER A 216 5.35 25.92 44.66
CA SER A 216 5.91 27.12 45.33
C SER A 216 5.54 28.39 44.55
N PRO A 217 5.20 29.51 45.21
CA PRO A 217 4.86 30.76 44.50
C PRO A 217 6.10 31.37 43.84
N VAL A 218 6.03 31.56 42.52
CA VAL A 218 7.04 32.24 41.70
C VAL A 218 6.77 33.75 41.69
N ALA A 219 7.81 34.53 41.99
CA ALA A 219 7.80 35.99 41.89
C ALA A 219 7.70 36.47 40.43
N THR A 220 6.89 37.50 40.22
CA THR A 220 6.61 38.16 38.94
C THR A 220 7.85 38.87 38.35
N PRO A 221 8.25 38.63 37.10
CA PRO A 221 9.29 39.43 36.46
C PRO A 221 8.72 40.71 35.83
N SER A 222 9.32 41.84 36.20
CA SER A 222 9.10 43.17 35.60
C SER A 222 10.16 43.44 34.53
N ASN A 223 9.75 43.97 33.37
CA ASN A 223 10.61 44.34 32.26
C ASN A 223 11.30 45.69 32.53
N THR A 224 12.65 45.75 32.52
CA THR A 224 13.44 46.96 32.18
C THR A 224 14.90 46.54 31.84
N PRO A 225 15.52 47.07 30.76
CA PRO A 225 16.90 46.75 30.39
C PRO A 225 17.89 47.77 30.95
N THR A 226 19.04 47.34 31.49
CA THR A 226 20.21 48.23 31.64
C THR A 226 21.54 47.47 31.67
N SER A 227 22.54 48.08 31.03
CA SER A 227 23.93 47.66 30.80
C SER A 227 24.86 48.04 31.97
N THR A 228 25.93 47.26 32.22
CA THR A 228 27.38 47.65 32.32
C THR A 228 28.24 46.84 33.33
N ALA A 229 29.47 46.54 32.87
CA ALA A 229 30.79 46.52 33.55
C ALA A 229 31.21 45.45 34.62
N GLN A 230 32.09 44.55 34.16
CA GLN A 230 33.48 44.26 34.61
C GLN A 230 33.87 44.40 36.10
N THR A 231 34.49 43.35 36.69
CA THR A 231 35.85 43.36 37.31
C THR A 231 36.33 41.97 37.79
N SER A 232 37.65 41.77 37.66
CA SER A 232 38.53 40.67 38.11
C SER A 232 38.79 40.74 39.64
N PRO A 233 39.36 39.73 40.38
CA PRO A 233 40.76 39.29 40.21
C PRO A 233 41.11 37.79 40.50
N THR A 234 42.22 37.35 39.90
CA THR A 234 43.06 36.17 40.26
C THR A 234 43.79 36.40 41.59
N PRO A 235 44.26 35.34 42.29
CA PRO A 235 45.72 35.08 42.29
C PRO A 235 46.15 33.60 42.29
N ALA A 236 47.42 33.42 41.92
CA ALA A 236 48.17 32.19 41.68
C ALA A 236 48.71 31.49 42.96
N SER A 237 49.19 30.23 42.84
CA SER A 237 50.63 29.88 43.00
C SER A 237 50.91 28.40 43.38
N THR A 238 51.82 27.79 42.61
CA THR A 238 52.97 26.89 42.93
C THR A 238 52.85 25.42 43.43
N THR A 239 53.56 24.59 42.64
CA THR A 239 54.13 23.22 42.73
C THR A 239 54.99 22.92 43.99
N PRO A 240 55.37 21.64 44.30
CA PRO A 240 56.50 20.95 43.64
C PRO A 240 56.44 19.41 43.48
N VAL A 241 57.42 18.91 42.71
CA VAL A 241 57.74 17.54 42.22
C VAL A 241 58.47 16.68 43.27
N PRO A 242 58.47 15.33 43.15
CA PRO A 242 59.76 14.60 43.15
C PRO A 242 59.89 13.37 42.19
N THR A 243 61.02 13.40 41.47
CA THR A 243 61.97 12.38 40.95
C THR A 243 61.68 10.86 40.83
N THR A 244 62.10 10.35 39.66
CA THR A 244 62.24 8.97 39.15
C THR A 244 63.47 8.20 39.67
N PRO A 245 63.50 6.86 39.49
CA PRO A 245 64.66 6.18 38.90
C PRO A 245 64.30 5.18 37.77
N ALA A 246 65.22 4.98 36.81
CA ALA A 246 65.18 4.00 35.70
C ALA A 246 66.31 2.94 35.90
N PRO A 247 66.60 1.96 34.99
CA PRO A 247 65.86 1.38 33.86
C PRO A 247 65.90 -0.18 33.78
N THR A 248 65.07 -0.82 32.95
CA THR A 248 65.42 -2.07 32.24
C THR A 248 64.69 -2.18 30.90
N THR A 249 65.46 -2.47 29.85
CA THR A 249 65.09 -2.52 28.42
C THR A 249 64.47 -3.86 28.02
N PRO A 250 63.41 -3.87 27.17
CA PRO A 250 63.22 -4.95 26.20
C PRO A 250 63.15 -4.45 24.74
N ALA A 251 63.40 -5.40 23.83
CA ALA A 251 63.66 -5.31 22.39
C ALA A 251 62.60 -4.57 21.53
N PRO A 252 62.98 -4.08 20.32
CA PRO A 252 62.09 -3.29 19.46
C PRO A 252 60.96 -4.13 18.86
N SER A 253 59.72 -3.70 19.12
CA SER A 253 58.52 -4.08 18.37
C SER A 253 58.38 -3.16 17.15
N PRO A 254 57.95 -3.65 15.98
CA PRO A 254 57.80 -2.81 14.79
C PRO A 254 56.79 -1.69 15.04
N THR A 255 57.20 -0.47 14.70
CA THR A 255 56.40 0.75 14.73
C THR A 255 55.10 0.55 13.94
N PRO A 256 53.91 0.69 14.55
CA PRO A 256 52.67 0.83 13.79
C PRO A 256 52.82 2.04 12.87
N ALA A 257 52.65 1.84 11.56
CA ALA A 257 52.55 2.95 10.63
C ALA A 257 51.47 3.90 11.15
N VAL A 258 51.82 5.18 11.29
CA VAL A 258 50.89 6.24 11.68
C VAL A 258 49.76 6.24 10.65
N THR A 259 48.58 5.76 11.05
CA THR A 259 47.34 6.04 10.31
C THR A 259 47.18 7.55 10.31
N PRO A 260 47.17 8.22 9.14
CA PRO A 260 47.00 9.67 9.11
C PRO A 260 45.67 10.01 9.79
N THR A 261 45.73 10.95 10.75
CA THR A 261 44.54 11.55 11.34
C THR A 261 43.64 12.06 10.21
N PRO A 262 42.35 11.65 10.13
CA PRO A 262 41.44 12.15 9.12
C PRO A 262 41.43 13.68 9.13
N PRO A 263 41.40 14.36 7.96
CA PRO A 263 41.25 15.79 7.93
C PRO A 263 39.99 16.21 8.70
N ALA A 264 40.06 17.31 9.45
CA ALA A 264 38.89 17.87 10.11
C ALA A 264 37.83 18.19 9.03
N GLY A 265 36.71 17.49 9.04
CA GLY A 265 35.66 17.66 8.04
C GLY A 265 35.08 19.07 8.07
N ASN A 266 34.61 19.55 6.91
CA ASN A 266 34.00 20.86 6.78
C ASN A 266 32.50 20.77 7.04
N THR A 267 31.90 21.75 7.70
CA THR A 267 30.44 21.85 7.76
C THR A 267 29.92 22.16 6.34
N PRO A 268 29.09 21.28 5.75
CA PRO A 268 28.59 21.50 4.40
C PRO A 268 27.71 22.75 4.33
N ASN A 269 28.07 23.68 3.45
CA ASN A 269 27.32 24.92 3.19
C ASN A 269 26.72 24.96 1.77
N ASP A 270 26.75 23.83 1.07
CA ASP A 270 26.27 23.63 -0.31
C ASP A 270 25.70 22.21 -0.46
N LEU A 271 25.33 21.83 -1.69
CA LEU A 271 24.76 20.54 -2.03
C LEU A 271 25.70 19.37 -1.70
N LEU A 272 25.11 18.26 -1.23
CA LEU A 272 25.82 17.01 -0.98
C LEU A 272 25.20 15.88 -1.79
N ILE A 273 26.05 14.99 -2.32
CA ILE A 273 25.66 13.64 -2.72
C ILE A 273 25.40 12.88 -1.42
N ASN A 274 24.16 12.47 -1.20
CA ASN A 274 23.71 11.93 0.09
C ASN A 274 23.52 10.42 0.07
N GLU A 275 23.06 9.88 -1.05
CA GLU A 275 22.83 8.46 -1.24
C GLU A 275 23.16 8.06 -2.69
N VAL A 276 23.73 6.88 -2.86
CA VAL A 276 24.04 6.29 -4.17
C VAL A 276 23.60 4.83 -4.18
N ALA A 277 22.76 4.48 -5.14
CA ALA A 277 22.36 3.11 -5.40
C ALA A 277 22.75 2.73 -6.83
N ALA A 278 22.97 1.43 -7.05
CA ALA A 278 23.39 0.96 -8.35
C ALA A 278 22.97 -0.48 -8.65
N ASP A 279 22.52 -0.71 -9.89
CA ASP A 279 22.32 -2.04 -10.46
C ASP A 279 23.62 -2.56 -11.10
N GLN A 280 23.67 -3.87 -11.37
CA GLN A 280 24.81 -4.51 -12.03
C GLN A 280 25.18 -3.91 -13.39
N TYR A 281 24.19 -3.36 -14.12
CA TYR A 281 24.38 -2.83 -15.48
C TYR A 281 24.56 -1.31 -15.52
N GLY A 282 24.34 -0.64 -14.40
CA GLY A 282 24.33 0.80 -14.22
C GLY A 282 23.16 1.55 -14.86
N SER A 283 22.17 0.82 -15.37
CA SER A 283 21.07 1.42 -16.10
C SER A 283 19.92 1.84 -15.18
N GLY A 284 19.70 1.11 -14.09
CA GLY A 284 18.67 1.39 -13.06
C GLY A 284 19.20 2.22 -11.89
N SER A 285 20.45 2.67 -12.00
CA SER A 285 21.18 3.36 -10.95
C SER A 285 20.69 4.80 -10.75
N TRP A 286 20.71 5.25 -9.50
CA TRP A 286 20.27 6.58 -9.09
C TRP A 286 21.13 7.10 -7.94
N PHE A 287 21.14 8.41 -7.77
CA PHE A 287 21.77 9.04 -6.61
C PHE A 287 20.92 10.18 -6.11
N GLU A 288 21.17 10.61 -4.89
CA GLU A 288 20.43 11.66 -4.24
C GLU A 288 21.31 12.85 -3.92
N ILE A 289 20.76 14.04 -4.12
CA ILE A 289 21.32 15.31 -3.68
C ILE A 289 20.55 15.79 -2.44
N TYR A 290 21.26 16.12 -1.36
CA TYR A 290 20.73 16.80 -0.19
C TYR A 290 21.16 18.26 -0.15
N ASN A 291 20.23 19.15 0.21
CA ASN A 291 20.51 20.54 0.52
C ASN A 291 20.56 20.74 2.07
N PRO A 292 21.74 20.77 2.69
CA PRO A 292 21.89 20.95 4.14
C PRO A 292 21.65 22.38 4.62
N THR A 293 21.44 23.35 3.72
CA THR A 293 21.33 24.76 4.08
C THR A 293 19.92 25.16 4.52
N GLU A 294 19.79 26.36 5.09
CA GLU A 294 18.51 26.96 5.48
C GLU A 294 17.78 27.69 4.32
N ARG A 295 18.29 27.57 3.09
CA ARG A 295 17.73 28.26 1.92
C ARG A 295 17.63 27.30 0.74
N ALA A 296 16.73 27.60 -0.19
CA ALA A 296 16.70 26.86 -1.44
C ALA A 296 17.96 27.13 -2.28
N ILE A 297 18.50 26.10 -2.93
CA ILE A 297 19.65 26.19 -3.83
C ILE A 297 19.19 25.92 -5.26
N SER A 298 19.58 26.78 -6.20
CA SER A 298 19.33 26.54 -7.63
C SER A 298 20.29 25.50 -8.18
N LEU A 299 19.80 24.67 -9.09
CA LEU A 299 20.58 23.67 -9.82
C LEU A 299 20.91 24.10 -11.25
N ASN A 300 20.50 25.29 -11.68
CA ASN A 300 20.66 25.73 -13.07
C ASN A 300 22.13 25.97 -13.47
N ASP A 301 23.03 26.12 -12.51
CA ASP A 301 24.48 26.21 -12.70
C ASP A 301 25.22 24.95 -12.22
N VAL A 302 24.47 23.91 -11.84
CA VAL A 302 24.99 22.63 -11.34
C VAL A 302 24.88 21.58 -12.43
N SER A 303 25.88 20.72 -12.53
CA SER A 303 25.86 19.56 -13.43
C SER A 303 26.36 18.31 -12.72
N LEU A 304 25.88 17.16 -13.17
CA LEU A 304 26.47 15.86 -12.84
C LEU A 304 27.64 15.60 -13.79
N ARG A 305 28.80 15.21 -13.28
CA ARG A 305 29.91 14.63 -14.06
C ARG A 305 30.16 13.18 -13.62
N THR A 306 30.09 12.26 -14.56
CA THR A 306 30.28 10.80 -14.35
C THR A 306 30.54 10.09 -15.68
N LEU A 307 30.71 8.77 -15.67
CA LEU A 307 30.79 7.95 -16.88
C LEU A 307 29.46 7.97 -17.65
N GLY A 308 29.52 7.98 -18.98
CA GLY A 308 28.34 7.93 -19.85
C GLY A 308 28.27 6.70 -20.74
N LYS A 309 27.04 6.28 -21.05
CA LYS A 309 26.75 5.29 -22.09
C LYS A 309 26.05 5.95 -23.28
N PRO A 310 26.42 5.61 -24.54
CA PRO A 310 27.54 4.77 -24.93
C PRO A 310 28.88 5.49 -24.73
N GLY A 311 29.94 4.71 -24.59
CA GLY A 311 31.32 5.19 -24.61
C GLY A 311 32.17 4.84 -23.40
N GLY A 312 31.59 4.84 -22.18
CA GLY A 312 32.37 4.56 -20.97
C GLY A 312 33.45 5.61 -20.68
N TRP A 313 33.28 6.83 -21.19
CA TRP A 313 34.11 8.00 -20.87
C TRP A 313 33.32 9.00 -20.02
N VAL A 314 34.05 9.86 -19.31
CA VAL A 314 33.46 10.88 -18.44
C VAL A 314 32.77 11.96 -19.28
N LYS A 315 31.52 12.29 -18.91
CA LYS A 315 30.70 13.34 -19.51
C LYS A 315 30.04 14.17 -18.40
N THR A 316 29.38 15.25 -18.81
CA THR A 316 28.69 16.18 -17.91
C THR A 316 27.24 16.39 -18.38
N TRP A 317 26.28 16.31 -17.47
CA TRP A 317 24.86 16.55 -17.72
C TRP A 317 24.36 17.69 -16.84
N PRO A 318 23.73 18.74 -17.41
CA PRO A 318 23.20 19.84 -16.63
C PRO A 318 22.01 19.38 -15.78
N LEU A 319 21.95 19.87 -14.53
CA LEU A 319 20.77 19.79 -13.69
C LEU A 319 19.88 21.01 -13.92
N SER A 320 18.69 21.03 -13.32
CA SER A 320 17.76 22.14 -13.50
C SER A 320 16.92 22.37 -12.24
N GLY A 321 16.30 23.55 -12.12
CA GLY A 321 15.36 23.87 -11.04
C GLY A 321 16.05 24.23 -9.73
N SER A 322 15.50 23.78 -8.61
CA SER A 322 16.01 24.09 -7.26
C SER A 322 15.63 23.02 -6.26
N ILE A 323 16.46 22.85 -5.23
CA ILE A 323 16.17 22.02 -4.06
C ILE A 323 15.85 22.94 -2.90
N ALA A 324 14.71 22.73 -2.24
CA ALA A 324 14.32 23.50 -1.06
C ALA A 324 15.31 23.29 0.10
N ALA A 325 15.28 24.18 1.09
CA ALA A 325 16.08 24.03 2.31
C ALA A 325 15.80 22.67 2.97
N LYS A 326 16.84 22.00 3.49
CA LYS A 326 16.73 20.71 4.20
C LYS A 326 15.96 19.63 3.42
N SER A 327 16.05 19.65 2.10
CA SER A 327 15.30 18.75 1.22
C SER A 327 16.21 17.93 0.32
N TYR A 328 15.63 16.90 -0.28
CA TYR A 328 16.33 15.88 -1.07
C TYR A 328 15.82 15.89 -2.52
N LEU A 329 16.67 15.50 -3.46
CA LEU A 329 16.33 15.29 -4.86
C LEU A 329 17.03 14.05 -5.41
N VAL A 330 16.24 13.09 -5.87
CA VAL A 330 16.74 11.88 -6.54
C VAL A 330 17.00 12.19 -8.02
N ILE A 331 18.19 11.83 -8.50
CA ILE A 331 18.62 12.00 -9.88
C ILE A 331 18.78 10.61 -10.52
N VAL A 332 18.20 10.46 -11.71
CA VAL A 332 18.17 9.19 -12.44
C VAL A 332 18.69 9.40 -13.87
N GLY A 333 19.51 8.49 -14.36
CA GLY A 333 19.86 8.45 -15.78
C GLY A 333 18.64 8.07 -16.62
N ASN A 334 18.31 8.88 -17.62
CA ASN A 334 17.20 8.56 -18.51
C ASN A 334 17.62 7.48 -19.52
N THR A 335 17.21 6.24 -19.27
CA THR A 335 17.50 5.10 -20.16
C THR A 335 16.42 4.84 -21.20
N ASP A 336 15.32 5.60 -21.16
CA ASP A 336 14.14 5.37 -21.97
C ASP A 336 14.01 6.37 -23.13
N ASN A 337 13.25 5.98 -24.15
CA ASN A 337 13.02 6.79 -25.36
C ASN A 337 12.09 8.00 -25.13
N PHE A 338 11.73 8.25 -23.87
CA PHE A 338 10.98 9.39 -23.40
C PHE A 338 11.63 9.91 -22.12
N THR A 339 11.24 11.09 -21.65
CA THR A 339 11.67 11.60 -20.34
C THR A 339 10.46 11.67 -19.42
N PRO A 340 10.46 10.94 -18.29
CA PRO A 340 9.40 11.11 -17.30
C PRO A 340 9.34 12.55 -16.78
N LYS A 341 8.16 12.92 -16.28
CA LYS A 341 7.94 14.26 -15.74
C LYS A 341 8.83 14.49 -14.51
N LYS A 342 9.52 15.62 -14.51
CA LYS A 342 10.27 16.09 -13.34
C LYS A 342 9.31 16.42 -12.19
N THR A 343 9.66 16.01 -10.98
CA THR A 343 8.91 16.30 -9.75
C THR A 343 9.75 17.16 -8.79
N SER A 344 9.21 17.46 -7.61
CA SER A 344 9.98 18.09 -6.53
C SER A 344 10.97 17.11 -5.85
N GLN A 345 10.78 15.80 -6.00
CA GLN A 345 11.63 14.76 -5.37
C GLN A 345 12.50 14.01 -6.39
N SER A 346 12.28 14.19 -7.69
CA SER A 346 13.02 13.45 -8.72
C SER A 346 13.26 14.22 -10.02
N GLN A 347 14.40 13.95 -10.66
CA GLN A 347 14.74 14.43 -12.00
C GLN A 347 15.47 13.36 -12.82
N TYR A 348 15.02 13.16 -14.06
CA TYR A 348 15.71 12.33 -15.06
C TYR A 348 16.64 13.20 -15.91
N ILE A 349 17.84 12.69 -16.23
CA ILE A 349 18.86 13.41 -17.00
C ILE A 349 19.45 12.54 -18.12
N GLY A 350 19.85 13.17 -19.22
CA GLY A 350 20.29 12.47 -20.43
C GLY A 350 19.13 11.93 -21.28
N SER A 351 19.41 10.95 -22.12
CA SER A 351 18.43 10.26 -22.97
C SER A 351 18.84 8.80 -23.17
N TYR A 352 17.95 7.95 -23.72
CA TYR A 352 18.29 6.55 -24.02
C TYR A 352 19.54 6.34 -24.90
N GLN A 353 19.95 7.36 -25.67
CA GLN A 353 21.19 7.33 -26.46
C GLN A 353 22.39 7.96 -25.75
N ASP A 354 22.21 8.72 -24.67
CA ASP A 354 23.28 9.35 -23.91
C ASP A 354 22.88 9.61 -22.46
N TYR A 355 23.24 8.69 -21.57
CA TYR A 355 22.84 8.74 -20.16
C TYR A 355 24.03 8.46 -19.22
N PRO A 356 24.00 9.01 -17.99
CA PRO A 356 25.00 8.72 -16.98
C PRO A 356 24.89 7.28 -16.48
N VAL A 357 26.02 6.66 -16.15
CA VAL A 357 26.08 5.25 -15.74
C VAL A 357 27.15 5.01 -14.68
N TRP A 358 26.83 4.17 -13.71
CA TRP A 358 27.76 3.55 -12.76
C TRP A 358 27.18 2.21 -12.34
N SER A 359 27.98 1.16 -12.13
CA SER A 359 27.47 -0.16 -11.70
C SER A 359 27.61 -0.33 -10.19
N ASN A 360 27.00 -1.38 -9.64
CA ASN A 360 27.22 -1.78 -8.25
C ASN A 360 28.71 -2.01 -7.90
N THR A 361 29.50 -2.54 -8.84
CA THR A 361 30.92 -2.84 -8.63
C THR A 361 31.86 -1.65 -8.78
N ASP A 362 31.46 -0.61 -9.52
CA ASP A 362 32.36 0.48 -9.88
C ASP A 362 31.64 1.78 -10.26
N GLY A 363 32.08 2.92 -9.70
CA GLY A 363 31.50 4.21 -10.07
C GLY A 363 32.15 5.44 -9.44
N SER A 364 31.85 6.59 -10.05
CA SER A 364 32.12 7.91 -9.48
C SER A 364 30.99 8.86 -9.81
N ILE A 365 30.65 9.75 -8.89
CA ILE A 365 29.58 10.75 -9.04
C ILE A 365 30.15 12.08 -8.57
N GLU A 366 30.07 13.10 -9.41
CA GLU A 366 30.59 14.42 -9.13
C GLU A 366 29.52 15.48 -9.40
N LEU A 367 29.23 16.31 -8.39
CA LEU A 367 28.48 17.54 -8.59
C LEU A 367 29.45 18.66 -8.93
N VAL A 368 29.19 19.37 -10.04
CA VAL A 368 30.08 20.42 -10.56
C VAL A 368 29.30 21.72 -10.72
N ARG A 369 29.89 22.84 -10.28
CA ARG A 369 29.41 24.19 -10.57
C ARG A 369 30.59 25.04 -11.02
N ASN A 370 30.44 25.79 -12.10
CA ASN A 370 31.49 26.65 -12.67
C ASN A 370 32.85 25.91 -12.87
N ASN A 371 32.79 24.65 -13.32
CA ASN A 371 33.96 23.78 -13.51
C ASN A 371 34.78 23.50 -12.23
N GLN A 372 34.15 23.63 -11.06
CA GLN A 372 34.67 23.24 -9.76
C GLN A 372 33.78 22.18 -9.13
N THR A 373 34.38 21.26 -8.38
CA THR A 373 33.64 20.22 -7.64
C THR A 373 32.91 20.88 -6.48
N ILE A 374 31.63 20.55 -6.32
CA ILE A 374 30.84 20.85 -5.12
C ILE A 374 30.99 19.69 -4.13
N ASP A 375 30.75 18.47 -4.61
CA ASP A 375 30.84 17.24 -3.83
C ASP A 375 31.16 16.07 -4.76
N PHE A 376 31.77 15.03 -4.22
CA PHE A 376 32.26 13.89 -4.98
C PHE A 376 32.24 12.60 -4.16
N VAL A 377 31.90 11.50 -4.82
CA VAL A 377 32.08 10.15 -4.29
C VAL A 377 32.64 9.23 -5.34
N ARG A 378 33.53 8.34 -4.91
CA ARG A 378 34.09 7.26 -5.73
C ARG A 378 34.11 5.96 -4.96
N PHE A 379 33.70 4.89 -5.61
CA PHE A 379 33.55 3.58 -5.01
C PHE A 379 34.02 2.48 -5.96
N GLY A 380 34.27 1.29 -5.40
CA GLY A 380 34.80 0.17 -6.16
C GLY A 380 36.25 0.38 -6.59
N ALA A 381 36.59 -0.03 -7.81
CA ALA A 381 37.93 0.07 -8.38
C ALA A 381 38.17 1.37 -9.17
N ASN A 382 37.23 2.31 -9.11
CA ASN A 382 37.18 3.45 -10.02
C ASN A 382 38.36 4.39 -9.77
N SER A 383 38.88 5.00 -10.83
CA SER A 383 40.09 5.84 -10.78
C SER A 383 39.85 7.28 -11.26
N ILE A 384 38.61 7.66 -11.54
CA ILE A 384 38.27 9.03 -11.94
C ILE A 384 38.51 9.97 -10.76
N ASN A 385 39.19 11.09 -11.00
CA ASN A 385 39.41 12.12 -9.98
C ASN A 385 38.40 13.27 -10.15
N PRO A 386 38.03 13.94 -9.04
CA PRO A 386 37.24 15.17 -9.10
C PRO A 386 38.02 16.28 -9.82
N LEU A 387 37.31 17.25 -10.39
CA LEU A 387 37.91 18.44 -11.01
C LEU A 387 38.70 19.27 -9.99
N SER A 388 38.23 19.32 -8.75
CA SER A 388 38.91 19.98 -7.63
C SER A 388 39.50 18.93 -6.70
N ALA A 389 40.81 18.68 -6.82
CA ALA A 389 41.53 17.59 -6.15
C ALA A 389 41.37 17.51 -4.62
N SER A 390 40.97 18.61 -3.95
CA SER A 390 40.68 18.63 -2.51
C SER A 390 39.41 17.88 -2.11
N HIS A 391 38.51 17.59 -3.06
CA HIS A 391 37.19 16.98 -2.81
C HIS A 391 37.21 15.44 -2.84
N TRP A 392 38.39 14.83 -2.88
CA TRP A 392 38.52 13.41 -2.54
C TRP A 392 39.93 13.09 -2.05
N GLN A 393 40.03 12.41 -0.92
CA GLN A 393 41.30 11.95 -0.37
C GLN A 393 41.21 10.49 0.08
N GLY A 394 42.30 9.76 -0.11
CA GLY A 394 42.42 8.38 0.35
C GLY A 394 41.76 7.34 -0.56
N SER A 395 41.31 6.25 0.04
CA SER A 395 40.75 5.10 -0.64
C SER A 395 39.34 5.34 -1.17
N ASN A 396 38.90 4.49 -2.09
CA ASN A 396 37.52 4.44 -2.55
C ASN A 396 36.60 3.89 -1.45
N VAL A 397 35.32 4.24 -1.53
CA VAL A 397 34.27 3.52 -0.78
C VAL A 397 34.17 2.09 -1.32
N ALA A 398 33.73 1.15 -0.49
CA ALA A 398 33.44 -0.21 -0.94
C ALA A 398 32.39 -0.23 -2.06
N SER A 399 32.42 -1.26 -2.92
CA SER A 399 31.38 -1.50 -3.92
C SER A 399 30.02 -1.74 -3.28
N ILE A 400 28.96 -1.45 -4.02
CA ILE A 400 27.57 -1.75 -3.65
C ILE A 400 27.30 -3.24 -3.94
N SER A 401 26.48 -3.88 -3.12
CA SER A 401 26.02 -5.26 -3.38
C SER A 401 25.19 -5.30 -4.66
N ASP A 402 25.21 -6.43 -5.35
CA ASP A 402 24.28 -6.76 -6.43
C ASP A 402 22.83 -6.98 -5.97
N ASN A 403 22.58 -7.13 -4.66
CA ASN A 403 21.24 -7.22 -4.10
C ASN A 403 20.52 -5.86 -4.17
N GLY A 404 19.26 -5.86 -4.64
CA GLY A 404 18.44 -4.71 -5.04
C GLY A 404 18.14 -3.62 -3.99
N GLY A 405 18.43 -3.89 -2.71
CA GLY A 405 18.09 -2.98 -1.59
C GLY A 405 19.25 -2.13 -1.06
N TYR A 406 20.49 -2.41 -1.43
CA TYR A 406 21.70 -1.75 -0.90
C TYR A 406 21.99 -0.33 -1.44
N SER A 407 22.49 0.53 -0.56
CA SER A 407 22.95 1.87 -0.95
C SER A 407 24.22 2.27 -0.22
N LEU A 408 25.02 3.13 -0.84
CA LEU A 408 26.00 3.94 -0.14
C LEU A 408 25.33 5.20 0.37
N VAL A 409 25.40 5.45 1.67
CA VAL A 409 24.75 6.58 2.32
C VAL A 409 25.71 7.42 3.14
N ARG A 410 25.48 8.73 3.16
CA ARG A 410 25.88 9.59 4.28
C ARG A 410 24.76 9.53 5.32
N TYR A 411 25.07 9.01 6.51
CA TYR A 411 24.06 8.76 7.54
C TYR A 411 23.42 10.07 8.05
N TYR A 412 22.17 10.07 8.52
CA TYR A 412 21.46 11.32 8.85
C TYR A 412 22.12 12.17 9.96
N THR A 413 22.96 11.57 10.81
CA THR A 413 23.73 12.28 11.84
C THR A 413 25.04 12.88 11.30
N HIS A 414 25.35 12.66 10.03
CA HIS A 414 26.52 13.20 9.37
C HIS A 414 26.43 14.73 9.30
N SER A 415 27.42 15.41 9.85
CA SER A 415 27.44 16.88 9.97
C SER A 415 28.72 17.52 9.43
N LEU A 416 29.72 16.71 9.06
CA LEU A 416 31.02 17.15 8.58
C LEU A 416 31.44 16.28 7.40
N ASP A 417 31.71 16.91 6.26
CA ASP A 417 32.20 16.22 5.07
C ASP A 417 33.74 16.20 5.09
N SER A 418 34.32 15.02 5.28
CA SER A 418 35.78 14.84 5.26
C SER A 418 36.34 14.70 3.84
N ASN A 419 35.48 14.58 2.83
CA ASN A 419 35.83 14.23 1.46
C ASN A 419 36.60 12.90 1.37
N THR A 420 36.21 11.90 2.18
CA THR A 420 36.85 10.58 2.18
C THR A 420 35.83 9.45 2.28
N ALA A 421 36.30 8.21 2.11
CA ALA A 421 35.46 7.04 2.30
C ALA A 421 34.85 6.92 3.71
N SER A 422 35.38 7.61 4.73
CA SER A 422 34.82 7.54 6.09
C SER A 422 33.45 8.22 6.24
N ASP A 423 33.06 9.06 5.27
CA ASP A 423 31.77 9.74 5.27
C ASP A 423 30.61 8.80 4.88
N TRP A 424 30.95 7.65 4.27
CA TRP A 424 30.00 6.75 3.63
C TRP A 424 29.81 5.45 4.39
N ARG A 425 28.61 4.89 4.34
CA ARG A 425 28.27 3.55 4.85
C ARG A 425 27.53 2.78 3.77
N LEU A 426 27.83 1.49 3.67
CA LEU A 426 27.00 0.56 2.90
C LEU A 426 25.85 0.11 3.80
N VAL A 427 24.62 0.30 3.37
CA VAL A 427 23.40 -0.14 4.08
C VAL A 427 22.61 -1.13 3.23
N PRO A 428 21.93 -2.11 3.85
CA PRO A 428 21.13 -3.12 3.12
C PRO A 428 19.76 -2.62 2.64
N PHE A 429 19.32 -1.46 3.11
CA PHE A 429 18.07 -0.82 2.69
C PHE A 429 18.33 0.65 2.37
N GLY A 430 18.18 1.02 1.11
CA GLY A 430 18.23 2.42 0.67
C GLY A 430 17.03 3.21 1.18
N THR A 431 17.16 4.54 1.26
CA THR A 431 16.16 5.45 1.86
C THR A 431 15.95 6.68 0.98
N PRO A 432 15.52 6.49 -0.28
CA PRO A 432 15.48 7.55 -1.28
C PRO A 432 14.53 8.69 -0.90
N ALA A 433 14.90 9.91 -1.28
CA ALA A 433 14.20 11.16 -1.04
C ALA A 433 13.95 11.49 0.44
N GLY A 434 14.75 10.96 1.36
CA GLY A 434 14.54 11.09 2.78
C GLY A 434 15.81 10.97 3.61
N ARG A 435 15.63 10.91 4.94
CA ARG A 435 16.75 10.79 5.86
C ARG A 435 17.33 9.37 5.81
N ASN A 436 18.66 9.25 5.72
CA ASN A 436 19.35 7.95 5.81
C ASN A 436 19.40 7.46 7.26
N ASP A 437 18.31 6.85 7.71
CA ASP A 437 18.02 6.47 9.11
C ASP A 437 17.95 4.96 9.37
N VAL A 438 18.28 4.15 8.36
CA VAL A 438 18.39 2.70 8.49
C VAL A 438 19.86 2.32 8.68
N ASP A 439 20.15 1.58 9.76
CA ASP A 439 21.51 1.19 10.10
C ASP A 439 22.09 0.14 9.14
N SER A 440 23.43 0.12 9.01
CA SER A 440 24.14 -0.84 8.16
C SER A 440 24.02 -2.30 8.60
N ASN A 441 23.57 -2.55 9.84
CA ASN A 441 23.30 -3.87 10.37
C ASN A 441 21.79 -4.18 10.48
N ALA A 442 20.94 -3.34 9.88
CA ALA A 442 19.50 -3.59 9.86
C ALA A 442 19.19 -4.94 9.20
N SER A 443 18.17 -5.62 9.73
CA SER A 443 17.69 -6.91 9.26
C SER A 443 16.20 -6.82 8.93
N ASP A 444 15.77 -7.80 8.13
CA ASP A 444 14.38 -8.07 7.80
C ASP A 444 14.04 -9.48 8.31
N GLU A 445 13.57 -9.55 9.56
CA GLU A 445 13.32 -10.79 10.29
C GLU A 445 12.10 -11.56 9.76
N ASP A 446 11.14 -10.85 9.18
CA ASP A 446 9.86 -11.36 8.64
C ASP A 446 9.83 -11.47 7.11
N ARG A 447 10.92 -11.08 6.44
CA ARG A 447 11.19 -11.28 5.00
C ARG A 447 10.18 -10.58 4.08
N ASP A 448 9.76 -9.39 4.45
CA ASP A 448 8.84 -8.56 3.65
C ASP A 448 9.52 -7.38 2.94
N GLY A 449 10.85 -7.29 3.02
CA GLY A 449 11.63 -6.23 2.38
C GLY A 449 11.66 -4.92 3.16
N ILE A 450 11.09 -4.87 4.37
CA ILE A 450 11.07 -3.69 5.23
C ILE A 450 11.94 -3.94 6.46
N PRO A 451 12.92 -3.08 6.77
CA PRO A 451 13.79 -3.29 7.92
C PRO A 451 13.00 -3.29 9.23
N SER A 452 13.22 -4.30 10.08
CA SER A 452 12.52 -4.43 11.37
C SER A 452 12.79 -3.26 12.31
N SER A 453 13.92 -2.57 12.18
CA SER A 453 14.21 -1.34 12.92
C SER A 453 13.17 -0.25 12.63
N ALA A 454 12.67 -0.14 11.39
CA ALA A 454 11.65 0.84 11.01
C ALA A 454 10.24 0.49 11.52
N LYS A 455 9.99 -0.78 11.84
CA LYS A 455 8.70 -1.28 12.35
C LYS A 455 8.61 -1.26 13.89
N ARG A 456 9.44 -0.48 14.56
CA ARG A 456 9.47 -0.35 16.03
C ARG A 456 9.10 1.08 16.46
N PRO A 457 8.57 1.27 17.68
CA PRO A 457 8.31 2.61 18.20
C PRO A 457 9.55 3.51 18.12
N GLY A 458 9.43 4.67 17.48
CA GLY A 458 10.52 5.63 17.27
C GLY A 458 11.49 5.29 16.14
N GLY A 459 11.37 4.11 15.53
CA GLY A 459 12.04 3.74 14.29
C GLY A 459 11.33 4.34 13.08
N THR A 460 12.06 4.47 11.99
CA THR A 460 11.54 5.04 10.74
C THR A 460 12.28 4.47 9.54
N TYR A 461 11.69 4.69 8.36
CA TYR A 461 12.31 4.40 7.07
C TYR A 461 12.27 5.66 6.20
N ALA A 462 13.42 6.24 5.85
CA ALA A 462 13.48 7.52 5.14
C ALA A 462 12.71 8.65 5.86
N GLY A 463 12.57 8.54 7.18
CA GLY A 463 11.77 9.44 8.03
C GLY A 463 10.26 9.15 8.06
N LEU A 464 9.79 8.10 7.40
CA LEU A 464 8.42 7.60 7.52
C LEU A 464 8.27 6.79 8.82
N ASP A 465 7.25 7.10 9.61
CA ASP A 465 6.89 6.35 10.82
C ASP A 465 5.98 5.16 10.44
N LEU A 466 6.60 4.05 10.03
CA LEU A 466 5.88 2.84 9.63
C LEU A 466 5.16 2.19 10.82
N TYR A 467 5.69 2.37 12.04
CA TYR A 467 5.04 1.87 13.25
C TYR A 467 3.69 2.59 13.49
N ALA A 468 3.65 3.92 13.32
CA ALA A 468 2.41 4.68 13.37
C ALA A 468 1.43 4.29 12.25
N MET A 469 1.92 3.89 11.08
CA MET A 469 1.09 3.34 9.99
C MET A 469 0.50 1.97 10.31
N GLY A 470 1.08 1.23 11.25
CA GLY A 470 0.57 -0.07 11.71
C GLY A 470 1.56 -1.23 11.58
N ALA A 471 2.72 -1.03 10.93
CA ALA A 471 3.71 -2.09 10.75
C ALA A 471 4.32 -2.54 12.08
N ARG A 472 4.63 -3.82 12.23
CA ARG A 472 5.19 -4.38 13.47
C ARG A 472 6.34 -5.32 13.16
N ALA A 473 7.46 -5.16 13.86
CA ALA A 473 8.60 -6.05 13.72
C ALA A 473 8.21 -7.51 14.00
N GLY A 474 8.58 -8.42 13.08
CA GLY A 474 8.25 -9.84 13.16
C GLY A 474 6.85 -10.19 12.69
N ARG A 475 6.13 -9.25 12.07
CA ARG A 475 4.86 -9.46 11.37
C ARG A 475 5.06 -9.06 9.91
N PRO A 476 5.02 -10.02 8.97
CA PRO A 476 5.12 -9.70 7.57
C PRO A 476 4.07 -8.67 7.18
N THR A 477 4.48 -7.61 6.50
CA THR A 477 3.70 -6.42 6.21
C THR A 477 3.72 -6.12 4.71
N ILE A 478 2.55 -5.89 4.14
CA ILE A 478 2.40 -5.36 2.78
C ILE A 478 1.86 -3.94 2.90
N LEU A 479 2.53 -2.97 2.27
CA LEU A 479 2.10 -1.58 2.21
C LEU A 479 1.52 -1.31 0.82
N LEU A 480 0.29 -0.80 0.74
CA LEU A 480 -0.41 -0.54 -0.52
C LEU A 480 -0.83 0.93 -0.61
N HIS A 481 -0.24 1.68 -1.54
CA HIS A 481 -0.65 3.03 -1.90
C HIS A 481 -1.77 2.93 -2.93
N VAL A 482 -2.90 3.59 -2.69
CA VAL A 482 -4.06 3.56 -3.59
C VAL A 482 -4.38 4.96 -4.05
N ASP A 483 -4.33 5.16 -5.36
CA ASP A 483 -4.94 6.31 -6.02
C ASP A 483 -6.22 5.88 -6.74
N TRP A 484 -7.16 6.80 -6.92
CA TRP A 484 -8.45 6.50 -7.54
C TRP A 484 -8.95 7.62 -8.42
N MET A 485 -9.66 7.25 -9.49
CA MET A 485 -10.34 8.19 -10.38
C MET A 485 -11.77 8.46 -9.90
N THR A 486 -12.29 9.65 -10.21
CA THR A 486 -13.71 9.97 -10.05
C THR A 486 -14.23 10.75 -11.27
N PRO A 487 -15.10 10.18 -12.11
CA PRO A 487 -15.78 10.92 -13.16
C PRO A 487 -17.28 11.09 -12.87
N GLY A 488 -17.70 11.12 -11.60
CA GLY A 488 -19.10 11.36 -11.23
C GLY A 488 -19.75 10.19 -10.50
N THR A 489 -20.69 9.49 -11.15
CA THR A 489 -21.58 8.47 -10.53
C THR A 489 -21.13 7.02 -10.73
N ASP A 490 -19.99 6.78 -11.39
CA ASP A 490 -19.48 5.42 -11.61
C ASP A 490 -18.74 4.92 -10.36
N GLU A 491 -19.44 4.08 -9.58
CA GLU A 491 -18.93 3.55 -8.32
C GLU A 491 -17.80 2.52 -8.51
N GLY A 492 -17.57 2.02 -9.72
CA GLY A 492 -16.48 1.08 -10.00
C GLY A 492 -15.09 1.71 -9.90
N LEU A 493 -15.01 3.04 -9.97
CA LEU A 493 -13.76 3.82 -10.06
C LEU A 493 -13.21 4.28 -8.72
N THR A 494 -14.06 4.27 -7.69
CA THR A 494 -13.68 4.62 -6.33
C THR A 494 -13.63 3.35 -5.48
N PRO A 495 -12.51 3.03 -4.84
CA PRO A 495 -12.38 1.80 -4.06
C PRO A 495 -13.30 1.87 -2.86
N ARG A 496 -14.15 0.85 -2.66
CA ARG A 496 -15.07 0.69 -1.52
C ARG A 496 -14.30 0.28 -0.26
N LYS A 497 -14.64 0.88 0.88
CA LYS A 497 -14.02 0.56 2.18
C LYS A 497 -14.19 -0.91 2.51
N GLU A 498 -15.37 -1.45 2.24
CA GLU A 498 -15.74 -2.83 2.50
C GLU A 498 -14.88 -3.81 1.67
N ALA A 499 -14.60 -3.47 0.40
CA ALA A 499 -13.75 -4.29 -0.47
C ALA A 499 -12.30 -4.33 0.05
N LEU A 500 -11.74 -3.18 0.43
CA LEU A 500 -10.40 -3.09 1.02
C LEU A 500 -10.30 -3.87 2.34
N GLN A 501 -11.34 -3.81 3.18
CA GLN A 501 -11.42 -4.59 4.42
C GLN A 501 -11.45 -6.10 4.16
N MET A 502 -12.15 -6.55 3.12
CA MET A 502 -12.17 -7.97 2.74
C MET A 502 -10.79 -8.48 2.36
N VAL A 503 -10.04 -7.71 1.54
CA VAL A 503 -8.66 -8.08 1.17
C VAL A 503 -7.76 -8.07 2.40
N GLN A 504 -7.83 -7.02 3.24
CA GLN A 504 -7.07 -6.96 4.49
C GLN A 504 -7.37 -8.16 5.41
N ALA A 505 -8.63 -8.57 5.51
CA ALA A 505 -9.02 -9.73 6.30
C ALA A 505 -8.47 -11.05 5.74
N ALA A 506 -8.35 -11.20 4.42
CA ALA A 506 -7.76 -12.39 3.80
C ALA A 506 -6.28 -12.57 4.20
N PHE A 507 -5.48 -11.52 4.10
CA PHE A 507 -4.07 -11.54 4.54
C PHE A 507 -3.95 -11.68 6.07
N ALA A 508 -4.83 -11.04 6.84
CA ALA A 508 -4.82 -11.14 8.30
C ALA A 508 -5.05 -12.58 8.81
N ARG A 509 -5.89 -13.39 8.12
CA ARG A 509 -6.05 -14.83 8.43
C ARG A 509 -4.76 -15.62 8.30
N ARG A 510 -3.80 -15.12 7.51
CA ARG A 510 -2.47 -15.71 7.29
C ARG A 510 -1.38 -15.05 8.13
N GLY A 511 -1.74 -14.13 9.02
CA GLY A 511 -0.80 -13.42 9.88
C GLY A 511 0.02 -12.35 9.17
N ILE A 512 -0.43 -11.90 7.99
CA ILE A 512 0.21 -10.84 7.20
C ILE A 512 -0.59 -9.54 7.39
N ASP A 513 0.10 -8.45 7.70
CA ASP A 513 -0.50 -7.14 7.89
C ASP A 513 -0.55 -6.40 6.53
N LEU A 514 -1.74 -6.28 5.93
CA LEU A 514 -1.95 -5.44 4.75
C LEU A 514 -2.38 -4.03 5.19
N LEU A 515 -1.51 -3.03 5.00
CA LEU A 515 -1.77 -1.63 5.34
C LEU A 515 -2.01 -0.82 4.07
N ILE A 516 -3.18 -0.19 3.98
CA ILE A 516 -3.67 0.43 2.76
C ILE A 516 -3.77 1.95 2.96
N ASP A 517 -3.30 2.72 1.98
CA ASP A 517 -3.39 4.18 1.95
C ASP A 517 -4.24 4.67 0.79
N THR A 518 -5.50 4.99 1.10
CA THR A 518 -6.42 5.75 0.25
C THR A 518 -6.44 7.24 0.63
N GLY A 519 -5.42 7.73 1.34
CA GLY A 519 -5.36 9.07 1.93
C GLY A 519 -6.70 9.57 2.45
N GLN A 520 -7.19 10.69 1.90
CA GLN A 520 -8.34 11.38 2.47
C GLN A 520 -9.71 10.79 2.11
N LEU A 521 -9.78 9.67 1.37
CA LEU A 521 -11.06 9.11 0.92
C LEU A 521 -12.01 8.75 2.08
N TYR A 522 -11.47 8.12 3.13
CA TYR A 522 -12.27 7.62 4.26
C TYR A 522 -12.02 8.34 5.58
N SER A 523 -10.95 9.12 5.67
CA SER A 523 -10.66 9.95 6.83
C SER A 523 -9.89 11.19 6.41
N ALA A 524 -10.33 12.38 6.83
CA ALA A 524 -9.61 13.63 6.54
C ALA A 524 -8.24 13.72 7.24
N SER A 525 -8.06 12.98 8.33
CA SER A 525 -6.82 12.93 9.11
C SER A 525 -6.17 11.55 9.03
N PHE A 526 -4.87 11.48 9.30
CA PHE A 526 -4.14 10.22 9.40
C PHE A 526 -4.89 9.23 10.31
N SER A 527 -5.26 8.08 9.75
CA SER A 527 -6.02 7.02 10.41
C SER A 527 -5.76 5.70 9.67
N PRO A 528 -4.83 4.86 10.16
CA PRO A 528 -4.61 3.54 9.56
C PRO A 528 -5.86 2.66 9.53
N ALA A 529 -6.73 2.78 10.54
CA ALA A 529 -8.00 2.05 10.61
C ALA A 529 -8.99 2.46 9.52
N ASP A 530 -8.87 3.68 9.00
CA ASP A 530 -9.68 4.21 7.92
C ASP A 530 -8.85 4.44 6.65
N PHE A 531 -7.81 3.64 6.44
CA PHE A 531 -7.00 3.64 5.23
C PHE A 531 -6.42 5.02 4.84
N ASN A 532 -6.03 5.84 5.82
CA ASN A 532 -5.31 7.08 5.59
C ASN A 532 -3.91 7.00 6.22
N LEU A 533 -2.90 6.73 5.41
CA LEU A 533 -1.48 6.77 5.78
C LEU A 533 -0.79 8.04 5.23
N GLY A 534 -1.53 8.94 4.59
CA GLY A 534 -1.14 10.33 4.35
C GLY A 534 -0.72 10.72 2.92
N ASN A 535 -0.88 9.87 1.89
CA ASN A 535 -0.45 10.23 0.52
C ASN A 535 -1.40 9.79 -0.60
N GLY A 536 -2.12 8.68 -0.46
CA GLY A 536 -3.11 8.23 -1.46
C GLY A 536 -4.10 9.34 -1.81
N LYS A 537 -4.48 9.48 -3.09
CA LYS A 537 -5.35 10.60 -3.50
C LYS A 537 -6.25 10.28 -4.68
N GLU A 538 -7.26 11.14 -4.81
CA GLU A 538 -8.02 11.28 -6.04
C GLU A 538 -7.12 11.84 -7.14
N VAL A 539 -7.15 11.20 -8.31
CA VAL A 539 -6.39 11.62 -9.50
C VAL A 539 -7.32 12.00 -10.65
N PRO A 540 -6.86 12.83 -11.61
CA PRO A 540 -7.66 13.18 -12.78
C PRO A 540 -8.15 11.95 -13.54
N PHE A 541 -9.40 11.99 -13.99
CA PHE A 541 -9.96 10.94 -14.83
C PHE A 541 -9.23 10.84 -16.19
N ALA A 542 -8.89 9.62 -16.58
CA ALA A 542 -8.54 9.29 -17.95
C ALA A 542 -9.54 8.31 -18.54
N ARG A 543 -9.85 8.48 -19.83
CA ARG A 543 -10.82 7.63 -20.54
C ARG A 543 -10.37 6.17 -20.66
N CYS A 544 -9.06 5.94 -20.75
CA CYS A 544 -8.44 4.63 -20.62
C CYS A 544 -7.04 4.75 -20.02
N VAL A 545 -6.53 3.65 -19.46
CA VAL A 545 -5.28 3.59 -18.71
C VAL A 545 -4.63 2.20 -18.81
N THR A 546 -3.31 2.14 -18.85
CA THR A 546 -2.54 0.89 -18.91
C THR A 546 -1.19 1.03 -18.18
N LEU A 547 -0.60 -0.10 -17.76
CA LEU A 547 0.73 -0.17 -17.15
C LEU A 547 1.87 0.04 -18.16
N TYR A 548 1.62 -0.26 -19.44
CA TYR A 548 2.59 -0.03 -20.50
C TYR A 548 2.22 1.20 -21.32
N ARG A 549 3.19 1.70 -22.08
CA ARG A 549 3.01 2.92 -22.86
C ARG A 549 2.08 2.70 -24.04
N ASN A 550 1.07 3.54 -24.13
CA ASN A 550 0.14 3.62 -25.25
C ASN A 550 -0.11 5.10 -25.59
N THR A 551 -0.16 5.46 -26.87
CA THR A 551 -0.39 6.86 -27.26
C THR A 551 -1.83 7.33 -27.02
N ASP A 552 -2.77 6.39 -26.93
CA ASP A 552 -4.21 6.64 -26.85
C ASP A 552 -4.76 6.50 -25.43
N CYS A 553 -3.99 5.91 -24.51
CA CYS A 553 -4.36 5.71 -23.11
C CYS A 553 -3.36 6.36 -22.15
N ALA A 554 -3.83 6.71 -20.97
CA ALA A 554 -2.97 7.24 -19.92
C ALA A 554 -2.03 6.17 -19.38
N ASP A 555 -0.86 6.60 -18.93
CA ASP A 555 0.20 5.77 -18.37
C ASP A 555 0.09 5.79 -16.84
N VAL A 556 -0.08 4.61 -16.22
CA VAL A 556 -0.13 4.47 -14.75
C VAL A 556 1.11 5.05 -14.08
N MET A 557 2.28 4.93 -14.71
CA MET A 557 3.54 5.43 -14.16
C MET A 557 3.57 6.96 -14.09
N ALA A 558 2.82 7.65 -14.95
CA ALA A 558 2.66 9.09 -14.85
C ALA A 558 1.89 9.49 -13.58
N TYR A 559 0.84 8.74 -13.22
CA TYR A 559 0.09 8.95 -11.97
C TYR A 559 0.93 8.63 -10.74
N LYS A 560 1.60 7.46 -10.72
CA LYS A 560 2.55 7.09 -9.66
C LYS A 560 3.60 8.17 -9.48
N ASN A 561 4.15 8.68 -10.56
CA ASN A 561 5.18 9.70 -10.50
C ASN A 561 4.70 11.05 -9.96
N ASP A 562 3.44 11.40 -10.21
CA ASP A 562 2.81 12.63 -9.71
C ASP A 562 2.23 12.51 -8.29
N SER A 563 2.05 11.28 -7.79
CA SER A 563 1.32 11.02 -6.55
C SER A 563 2.17 10.42 -5.46
N MET A 564 2.91 9.37 -5.77
CA MET A 564 3.60 8.55 -4.79
C MET A 564 4.91 9.20 -4.36
N ASP A 565 4.99 9.54 -3.07
CA ASP A 565 6.23 9.99 -2.42
C ASP A 565 7.37 9.01 -2.72
N VAL A 566 8.50 9.53 -3.20
CA VAL A 566 9.65 8.70 -3.60
C VAL A 566 10.15 7.81 -2.44
N ARG A 567 10.00 8.25 -1.19
CA ARG A 567 10.33 7.48 0.02
C ARG A 567 9.55 6.17 0.15
N ARG A 568 8.44 6.02 -0.56
CA ARG A 568 7.57 4.84 -0.50
C ARG A 568 7.89 3.80 -1.56
N ARG A 569 8.60 4.16 -2.63
CA ARG A 569 8.66 3.36 -3.85
C ARG A 569 9.41 2.02 -3.72
N LEU A 570 10.23 1.87 -2.67
CA LEU A 570 10.92 0.62 -2.36
C LEU A 570 10.18 -0.29 -1.37
N ILE A 571 9.10 0.20 -0.74
CA ILE A 571 8.42 -0.54 0.34
C ILE A 571 6.89 -0.58 0.19
N PHE A 572 6.32 0.18 -0.74
CA PHE A 572 4.89 0.14 -1.08
C PHE A 572 4.68 -0.44 -2.48
N HIS A 573 3.61 -1.22 -2.61
CA HIS A 573 2.93 -1.45 -3.87
C HIS A 573 2.07 -0.22 -4.21
N TYR A 574 1.93 0.10 -5.49
CA TYR A 574 1.09 1.18 -5.98
C TYR A 574 -0.06 0.60 -6.80
N MET A 575 -1.28 0.97 -6.41
CA MET A 575 -2.52 0.62 -7.10
C MET A 575 -3.20 1.87 -7.61
N LEU A 576 -3.61 1.84 -8.88
CA LEU A 576 -4.57 2.80 -9.41
C LEU A 576 -5.93 2.11 -9.60
N MET A 577 -6.97 2.65 -8.95
CA MET A 577 -8.37 2.35 -9.30
C MET A 577 -8.75 3.26 -10.48
N GLY A 578 -8.71 2.70 -11.67
CA GLY A 578 -8.81 3.40 -12.95
C GLY A 578 -10.02 2.99 -13.78
N SER A 579 -10.14 3.59 -14.96
CA SER A 579 -11.27 3.40 -15.86
C SER A 579 -11.30 2.05 -16.56
N THR A 580 -10.67 1.97 -17.72
CA THR A 580 -10.64 0.80 -18.59
C THR A 580 -9.27 0.75 -19.28
N GLN A 581 -8.87 -0.44 -19.70
CA GLN A 581 -7.68 -0.62 -20.54
C GLN A 581 -7.98 -0.42 -22.04
N ASN A 582 -9.26 -0.41 -22.42
CA ASN A 582 -9.66 -0.31 -23.82
C ASN A 582 -9.59 1.12 -24.33
N THR A 583 -8.95 1.31 -25.48
CA THR A 583 -8.81 2.61 -26.15
C THR A 583 -10.13 3.23 -26.61
N ASN A 584 -11.27 2.52 -26.54
CA ASN A 584 -12.60 3.08 -26.79
C ASN A 584 -13.27 3.68 -25.54
N GLY A 585 -12.73 3.45 -24.34
CA GLY A 585 -13.27 3.96 -23.09
C GLY A 585 -14.40 3.12 -22.48
N TYR A 586 -14.58 1.86 -22.89
CA TYR A 586 -15.66 1.00 -22.40
C TYR A 586 -15.19 -0.43 -22.09
N GLY A 587 -15.62 -0.97 -20.93
CA GLY A 587 -15.44 -2.37 -20.52
C GLY A 587 -13.98 -2.82 -20.52
N GLY A 588 -13.71 -4.12 -20.64
CA GLY A 588 -12.34 -4.66 -20.75
C GLY A 588 -11.98 -5.58 -19.60
N SER A 589 -10.67 -5.82 -19.42
CA SER A 589 -10.17 -6.58 -18.26
C SER A 589 -10.49 -5.85 -16.95
N SER A 590 -10.67 -6.62 -15.87
CA SER A 590 -10.91 -6.08 -14.53
C SER A 590 -9.67 -5.43 -13.92
N GLY A 591 -8.47 -5.85 -14.35
CA GLY A 591 -7.22 -5.31 -13.86
C GLY A 591 -6.03 -5.69 -14.75
N LEU A 592 -4.85 -5.25 -14.33
CA LEU A 592 -3.56 -5.52 -14.95
C LEU A 592 -2.47 -5.27 -13.90
N ALA A 593 -1.47 -6.15 -13.80
CA ALA A 593 -0.39 -6.02 -12.83
C ALA A 593 0.96 -6.46 -13.39
N GLU A 594 2.04 -5.91 -12.83
CA GLU A 594 3.36 -6.51 -12.98
C GLU A 594 3.40 -7.89 -12.33
N VAL A 595 4.17 -8.82 -12.89
CA VAL A 595 4.46 -10.10 -12.22
C VAL A 595 5.74 -9.94 -11.42
N ASN A 596 5.69 -10.25 -10.12
CA ASN A 596 6.80 -10.05 -9.19
C ASN A 596 7.32 -8.60 -9.18
N GLY A 597 6.37 -7.65 -9.21
CA GLY A 597 6.62 -6.21 -9.23
C GLY A 597 5.90 -5.48 -8.09
N ASN A 598 5.72 -4.18 -8.27
CA ASN A 598 5.02 -3.37 -7.27
C ASN A 598 3.92 -2.47 -7.84
N ASP A 599 3.59 -2.60 -9.12
CA ASP A 599 2.56 -1.79 -9.77
C ASP A 599 1.38 -2.63 -10.25
N LEU A 600 0.17 -2.19 -9.86
CA LEU A 600 -1.08 -2.82 -10.28
C LEU A 600 -2.16 -1.78 -10.64
N LEU A 601 -3.09 -2.22 -11.46
CA LEU A 601 -4.19 -1.44 -11.99
C LEU A 601 -5.49 -2.22 -11.80
N VAL A 602 -6.52 -1.58 -11.25
CA VAL A 602 -7.89 -2.11 -11.19
C VAL A 602 -8.77 -1.26 -12.09
N THR A 603 -9.34 -1.85 -13.14
CA THR A 603 -10.10 -1.20 -14.21
C THR A 603 -11.55 -1.67 -14.29
N LEU A 604 -12.29 -1.48 -13.21
CA LEU A 604 -13.72 -1.78 -13.10
C LEU A 604 -14.63 -0.62 -13.56
N GLY A 605 -14.06 0.40 -14.20
CA GLY A 605 -14.79 1.54 -14.74
C GLY A 605 -15.67 1.18 -15.92
N PHE A 606 -16.88 1.74 -15.94
CA PHE A 606 -17.92 1.49 -16.94
C PHE A 606 -18.41 0.03 -16.97
N TRP A 607 -18.25 -0.71 -15.87
CA TRP A 607 -18.81 -2.06 -15.70
C TRP A 607 -20.26 -2.05 -15.20
N GLY A 608 -20.86 -0.89 -14.99
CA GLY A 608 -22.24 -0.76 -14.48
C GLY A 608 -22.41 -1.22 -13.02
N LEU A 609 -21.34 -1.20 -12.23
CA LEU A 609 -21.39 -1.52 -10.80
C LEU A 609 -21.99 -0.34 -10.03
N THR A 610 -22.93 -0.62 -9.12
CA THR A 610 -23.66 0.40 -8.36
C THR A 610 -24.02 -0.10 -6.96
N SER A 611 -24.34 0.82 -6.05
CA SER A 611 -24.88 0.52 -4.72
C SER A 611 -26.42 0.61 -4.67
N SER A 612 -27.09 0.57 -5.82
CA SER A 612 -28.53 0.84 -5.96
C SER A 612 -29.45 -0.19 -5.28
N SER A 613 -28.96 -1.40 -5.01
CA SER A 613 -29.65 -2.46 -4.29
C SER A 613 -28.64 -3.24 -3.44
N ALA A 614 -29.11 -4.06 -2.50
CA ALA A 614 -28.21 -4.90 -1.69
C ALA A 614 -27.40 -5.88 -2.57
N GLU A 615 -28.05 -6.49 -3.56
CA GLU A 615 -27.43 -7.40 -4.53
C GLU A 615 -26.33 -6.69 -5.34
N ASN A 616 -26.63 -5.50 -5.87
CA ASN A 616 -25.68 -4.70 -6.64
C ASN A 616 -24.51 -4.20 -5.77
N LEU A 617 -24.79 -3.81 -4.52
CA LEU A 617 -23.77 -3.40 -3.57
C LEU A 617 -22.80 -4.54 -3.27
N TYR A 618 -23.30 -5.75 -2.99
CA TYR A 618 -22.43 -6.91 -2.79
C TYR A 618 -21.61 -7.21 -4.03
N ARG A 619 -22.21 -7.14 -5.22
CA ARG A 619 -21.47 -7.37 -6.47
C ARG A 619 -20.35 -6.34 -6.68
N LEU A 620 -20.63 -5.06 -6.41
CA LEU A 620 -19.63 -3.98 -6.45
C LEU A 620 -18.48 -4.27 -5.47
N ILE A 621 -18.79 -4.59 -4.22
CA ILE A 621 -17.80 -4.88 -3.18
C ILE A 621 -16.96 -6.11 -3.55
N ASN A 622 -17.61 -7.20 -3.92
CA ASN A 622 -16.97 -8.49 -4.17
C ASN A 622 -16.12 -8.48 -5.43
N PHE A 623 -16.56 -7.82 -6.50
CA PHE A 623 -15.75 -7.66 -7.71
C PHE A 623 -14.51 -6.80 -7.44
N GLN A 624 -14.65 -5.68 -6.72
CA GLN A 624 -13.49 -4.90 -6.32
C GLN A 624 -12.52 -5.72 -5.45
N ALA A 625 -13.02 -6.44 -4.43
CA ALA A 625 -12.17 -7.21 -3.54
C ALA A 625 -11.45 -8.37 -4.26
N GLY A 626 -12.17 -9.10 -5.12
CA GLY A 626 -11.63 -10.19 -5.92
C GLY A 626 -10.54 -9.70 -6.88
N THR A 627 -10.81 -8.61 -7.61
CA THR A 627 -9.82 -8.03 -8.51
C THR A 627 -8.62 -7.46 -7.78
N ILE A 628 -8.79 -6.69 -6.70
CA ILE A 628 -7.65 -6.15 -5.94
C ILE A 628 -6.74 -7.29 -5.44
N MET A 629 -7.32 -8.36 -4.89
CA MET A 629 -6.53 -9.49 -4.41
C MET A 629 -5.86 -10.29 -5.55
N HIS A 630 -6.52 -10.41 -6.70
CA HIS A 630 -5.94 -11.04 -7.88
C HIS A 630 -4.72 -10.27 -8.40
N GLU A 631 -4.88 -8.96 -8.65
CA GLU A 631 -3.80 -8.13 -9.19
C GLU A 631 -2.64 -7.97 -8.20
N LEU A 632 -2.93 -7.90 -6.89
CA LEU A 632 -1.89 -7.94 -5.87
C LEU A 632 -1.16 -9.29 -5.86
N GLY A 633 -1.84 -10.39 -6.19
CA GLY A 633 -1.23 -11.71 -6.27
C GLY A 633 -0.17 -11.81 -7.37
N HIS A 634 -0.37 -11.13 -8.50
CA HIS A 634 0.66 -11.00 -9.54
C HIS A 634 1.92 -10.28 -9.05
N ASN A 635 1.74 -9.15 -8.35
CA ASN A 635 2.85 -8.45 -7.71
C ASN A 635 3.59 -9.33 -6.69
N LEU A 636 2.88 -10.26 -6.05
CA LEU A 636 3.45 -11.23 -5.11
C LEU A 636 3.98 -12.52 -5.80
N GLY A 637 4.09 -12.52 -7.14
CA GLY A 637 4.72 -13.58 -7.92
C GLY A 637 3.81 -14.74 -8.33
N LEU A 638 2.48 -14.61 -8.18
CA LEU A 638 1.53 -15.63 -8.60
C LEU A 638 1.13 -15.46 -10.07
N SER A 639 0.88 -16.58 -10.75
CA SER A 639 0.23 -16.65 -12.07
C SER A 639 -1.20 -17.20 -11.93
N HIS A 640 -1.99 -17.19 -13.02
CA HIS A 640 -3.40 -17.62 -12.98
C HIS A 640 -3.62 -19.08 -12.56
N GLY A 641 -2.61 -19.93 -12.68
CA GLY A 641 -2.59 -21.31 -12.20
C GLY A 641 -1.69 -21.54 -10.97
N GLY A 642 -1.26 -20.47 -10.31
CA GLY A 642 -0.32 -20.46 -9.18
C GLY A 642 1.10 -20.18 -9.63
N ASN A 643 1.78 -21.20 -10.15
CA ASN A 643 3.14 -21.12 -10.71
C ASN A 643 3.20 -21.20 -12.24
N GLU A 644 2.04 -21.18 -12.90
CA GLU A 644 1.90 -21.37 -14.33
C GLU A 644 0.75 -20.52 -14.89
N GLY A 645 0.79 -20.22 -16.19
CA GLY A 645 -0.27 -19.47 -16.89
C GLY A 645 -1.48 -20.31 -17.28
N LEU A 646 -1.65 -21.51 -16.72
CA LEU A 646 -2.78 -22.39 -17.02
C LEU A 646 -4.03 -21.89 -16.29
N ASN A 647 -5.04 -21.53 -17.06
CA ASN A 647 -6.27 -20.92 -16.58
C ASN A 647 -7.34 -21.95 -16.18
N ASN A 648 -8.33 -21.53 -15.39
CA ASN A 648 -9.58 -22.27 -15.16
C ASN A 648 -9.44 -23.65 -14.49
N LYS A 649 -8.32 -23.91 -13.81
CA LYS A 649 -8.02 -25.15 -13.06
C LYS A 649 -8.97 -25.30 -11.86
N LEU A 650 -10.03 -26.11 -11.95
CA LEU A 650 -11.05 -26.14 -10.89
C LEU A 650 -10.56 -26.67 -9.52
N ASN A 651 -9.47 -27.44 -9.46
CA ASN A 651 -8.89 -27.81 -8.16
C ASN A 651 -7.94 -26.76 -7.57
N TYR A 652 -7.58 -25.72 -8.33
CA TYR A 652 -6.80 -24.59 -7.85
C TYR A 652 -7.75 -23.51 -7.29
N LEU A 653 -8.10 -23.66 -6.02
CA LEU A 653 -9.09 -22.84 -5.31
C LEU A 653 -8.47 -21.50 -4.86
N SER A 654 -8.26 -20.62 -5.82
CA SER A 654 -7.59 -19.33 -5.61
C SER A 654 -8.28 -18.23 -6.40
N VAL A 655 -8.30 -17.01 -5.86
CA VAL A 655 -8.78 -15.81 -6.58
C VAL A 655 -7.91 -15.51 -7.82
N MET A 656 -6.68 -16.03 -7.89
CA MET A 656 -5.83 -15.96 -9.09
C MET A 656 -6.41 -16.73 -10.28
N ASN A 657 -7.32 -17.66 -10.04
CA ASN A 657 -7.98 -18.43 -11.07
C ASN A 657 -9.24 -17.69 -11.55
N TYR A 658 -9.38 -17.47 -12.86
CA TYR A 658 -10.58 -16.84 -13.43
C TYR A 658 -11.90 -17.56 -13.10
N ALA A 659 -11.84 -18.86 -12.78
CA ALA A 659 -13.01 -19.59 -12.30
C ALA A 659 -13.56 -19.08 -10.95
N TYR A 660 -12.76 -18.33 -10.18
CA TYR A 660 -13.07 -17.91 -8.82
C TYR A 660 -12.89 -16.41 -8.57
N GLN A 661 -12.13 -15.69 -9.41
CA GLN A 661 -11.89 -14.26 -9.22
C GLN A 661 -13.19 -13.46 -9.00
N LEU A 662 -14.19 -13.68 -9.85
CA LEU A 662 -15.47 -12.97 -9.82
C LEU A 662 -16.65 -13.86 -9.38
N ASP A 663 -16.49 -15.18 -9.40
CA ASP A 663 -17.52 -16.15 -8.96
C ASP A 663 -17.37 -16.50 -7.46
N GLY A 664 -16.19 -16.27 -6.89
CA GLY A 664 -15.83 -16.57 -5.51
C GLY A 664 -15.35 -17.99 -5.32
N VAL A 665 -14.41 -18.17 -4.40
CA VAL A 665 -13.94 -19.51 -3.97
C VAL A 665 -15.09 -20.20 -3.21
N PRO A 666 -15.30 -21.53 -3.36
CA PRO A 666 -16.30 -22.24 -2.56
C PRO A 666 -16.07 -22.04 -1.05
N SER A 667 -17.11 -21.65 -0.32
CA SER A 667 -17.00 -21.43 1.14
C SER A 667 -16.82 -22.73 1.93
N ASP A 668 -17.34 -23.83 1.40
CA ASP A 668 -17.05 -25.20 1.81
C ASP A 668 -16.49 -25.98 0.61
N PRO A 669 -15.16 -26.12 0.50
CA PRO A 669 -14.51 -26.85 -0.59
C PRO A 669 -14.95 -28.31 -0.73
N SER A 670 -15.52 -28.91 0.32
CA SER A 670 -16.02 -30.29 0.33
C SER A 670 -17.55 -30.40 0.18
N GLY A 671 -18.26 -29.27 0.21
CA GLY A 671 -19.71 -29.22 0.32
C GLY A 671 -20.40 -28.74 -0.95
N SER A 672 -21.69 -28.41 -0.83
CA SER A 672 -22.53 -28.06 -1.98
C SER A 672 -22.07 -26.80 -2.73
N SER A 673 -21.38 -25.84 -2.08
CA SER A 673 -20.82 -24.68 -2.78
C SER A 673 -19.85 -25.07 -3.90
N THR A 674 -19.14 -26.19 -3.73
CA THR A 674 -18.25 -26.74 -4.76
C THR A 674 -19.04 -27.37 -5.90
N SER A 675 -20.09 -28.15 -5.59
CA SER A 675 -21.02 -28.69 -6.61
C SER A 675 -21.62 -27.57 -7.46
N GLU A 676 -22.01 -26.46 -6.82
CA GLU A 676 -22.58 -25.31 -7.51
C GLU A 676 -21.61 -24.64 -8.49
N ARG A 677 -20.29 -24.63 -8.24
CA ARG A 677 -19.30 -24.14 -9.22
C ARG A 677 -19.25 -25.02 -10.47
N VAL A 678 -19.34 -26.34 -10.29
CA VAL A 678 -19.38 -27.30 -11.41
C VAL A 678 -20.66 -27.12 -12.21
N TYR A 679 -21.82 -27.04 -11.55
CA TYR A 679 -23.10 -26.76 -12.22
C TYR A 679 -23.08 -25.42 -12.95
N PHE A 680 -22.59 -24.36 -12.32
CA PHE A 680 -22.53 -23.04 -12.92
C PHE A 680 -21.74 -23.04 -14.23
N ARG A 681 -20.56 -23.69 -14.24
CA ARG A 681 -19.74 -23.86 -15.45
C ARG A 681 -20.44 -24.69 -16.52
N LEU A 682 -20.94 -25.87 -16.19
CA LEU A 682 -21.64 -26.75 -17.13
C LEU A 682 -22.86 -26.06 -17.74
N ASN A 683 -23.58 -25.27 -16.96
CA ASN A 683 -24.74 -24.55 -17.43
C ASN A 683 -24.42 -23.51 -18.50
N HIS A 684 -23.31 -22.78 -18.34
CA HIS A 684 -22.79 -21.83 -19.33
C HIS A 684 -22.13 -22.49 -20.54
N GLN A 685 -21.89 -23.81 -20.47
CA GLN A 685 -21.53 -24.65 -21.62
C GLN A 685 -22.76 -25.29 -22.30
N GLY A 686 -23.97 -24.82 -21.97
CA GLY A 686 -25.21 -25.28 -22.59
C GLY A 686 -25.76 -26.59 -22.03
N LYS A 687 -25.32 -27.04 -20.85
CA LYS A 687 -25.90 -28.21 -20.17
C LYS A 687 -27.05 -27.78 -19.24
N ALA A 688 -28.06 -28.62 -19.12
CA ALA A 688 -29.03 -28.47 -18.03
C ALA A 688 -28.34 -28.82 -16.70
N THR A 689 -28.74 -28.17 -15.62
CA THR A 689 -28.24 -28.45 -14.26
C THR A 689 -29.43 -28.53 -13.30
N PRO A 690 -29.27 -29.06 -12.07
CA PRO A 690 -30.40 -29.23 -11.16
C PRO A 690 -31.21 -27.94 -11.00
N GLY A 691 -32.50 -28.01 -11.38
CA GLY A 691 -33.43 -26.88 -11.31
C GLY A 691 -33.25 -25.78 -12.36
N ARG A 692 -32.33 -25.93 -13.34
CA ARG A 692 -31.99 -24.87 -14.31
C ARG A 692 -31.90 -25.38 -15.74
N ALA A 693 -32.51 -24.64 -16.65
CA ALA A 693 -32.38 -24.87 -18.10
C ALA A 693 -30.96 -24.52 -18.58
N PRO A 694 -30.50 -25.04 -19.73
CA PRO A 694 -29.23 -24.62 -20.34
C PRO A 694 -29.08 -23.10 -20.45
N ASN A 695 -27.88 -22.58 -20.14
CA ASN A 695 -27.54 -21.14 -20.22
C ASN A 695 -28.48 -20.21 -19.43
N SER A 696 -29.02 -20.67 -18.29
CA SER A 696 -29.96 -19.90 -17.46
C SER A 696 -29.50 -19.66 -16.02
N TYR A 697 -28.34 -20.21 -15.62
CA TYR A 697 -27.81 -20.02 -14.28
C TYR A 697 -27.29 -18.58 -14.12
N ASN A 698 -28.05 -17.73 -13.42
CA ASN A 698 -27.63 -16.37 -13.11
C ASN A 698 -26.54 -16.37 -12.03
N VAL A 699 -25.49 -15.55 -12.21
CA VAL A 699 -24.40 -15.41 -11.23
C VAL A 699 -24.89 -15.00 -9.83
N CYS A 700 -25.98 -14.25 -9.73
CA CYS A 700 -26.55 -13.87 -8.44
C CYS A 700 -27.35 -14.97 -7.75
N ASP A 701 -27.68 -16.06 -8.46
CA ASP A 701 -28.24 -17.25 -7.84
C ASP A 701 -27.16 -18.25 -7.39
N LEU A 702 -25.88 -17.99 -7.72
CA LEU A 702 -24.77 -18.87 -7.35
C LEU A 702 -24.62 -18.89 -5.83
N LEU A 703 -24.63 -20.09 -5.25
CA LEU A 703 -24.41 -20.25 -3.81
C LEU A 703 -23.05 -19.67 -3.42
N ASP A 704 -23.05 -18.78 -2.43
CA ASP A 704 -21.86 -18.03 -1.99
C ASP A 704 -21.19 -17.24 -3.13
N GLY A 705 -22.00 -16.82 -4.11
CA GLY A 705 -21.59 -16.04 -5.26
C GLY A 705 -21.49 -14.54 -4.97
N PRO A 706 -21.14 -13.74 -6.00
CA PRO A 706 -20.72 -12.35 -5.84
C PRO A 706 -21.84 -11.39 -5.44
N CYS A 707 -23.10 -11.79 -5.51
CA CYS A 707 -24.22 -10.90 -5.21
C CYS A 707 -24.73 -11.02 -3.76
N GLY A 708 -24.02 -11.77 -2.90
CA GLY A 708 -24.32 -11.94 -1.48
C GLY A 708 -23.14 -11.67 -0.56
N ASN A 709 -23.39 -11.79 0.75
CA ASN A 709 -22.39 -11.54 1.80
C ASN A 709 -21.55 -12.76 2.19
N ARG A 710 -21.70 -13.88 1.48
CA ARG A 710 -20.98 -15.14 1.73
C ARG A 710 -19.86 -15.40 0.72
N PHE A 711 -19.59 -14.43 -0.15
CA PHE A 711 -18.50 -14.49 -1.13
C PHE A 711 -17.15 -14.63 -0.44
N VAL A 712 -16.32 -15.55 -0.95
CA VAL A 712 -14.99 -15.82 -0.40
C VAL A 712 -13.91 -15.42 -1.41
N ILE A 713 -12.98 -14.61 -0.95
CA ILE A 713 -11.68 -14.39 -1.58
C ILE A 713 -10.60 -15.05 -0.72
N ASP A 714 -9.77 -15.86 -1.36
CA ASP A 714 -8.61 -16.51 -0.75
C ASP A 714 -7.62 -16.92 -1.85
N TYR A 715 -6.36 -17.10 -1.47
CA TYR A 715 -5.42 -17.84 -2.31
C TYR A 715 -5.45 -19.32 -1.94
N SER A 716 -4.98 -20.18 -2.84
CA SER A 716 -4.95 -21.61 -2.57
C SER A 716 -3.92 -21.94 -1.48
N ASP A 717 -4.26 -22.90 -0.63
CA ASP A 717 -3.34 -23.51 0.34
C ASP A 717 -2.68 -24.80 -0.19
N GLY A 718 -2.91 -25.13 -1.47
CA GLY A 718 -2.29 -26.24 -2.18
C GLY A 718 -2.70 -27.63 -1.72
N SER A 719 -3.79 -27.76 -0.94
CA SER A 719 -4.23 -29.06 -0.42
C SER A 719 -5.31 -29.77 -1.25
N SER A 720 -5.65 -29.30 -2.45
CA SER A 720 -6.45 -30.08 -3.39
C SER A 720 -5.57 -31.13 -4.07
N THR A 721 -6.06 -32.36 -4.18
CA THR A 721 -5.37 -33.38 -4.97
C THR A 721 -5.43 -33.08 -6.47
N PRO A 722 -4.48 -33.57 -7.28
CA PRO A 722 -4.51 -33.37 -8.72
C PRO A 722 -5.79 -33.95 -9.36
N LEU A 723 -6.32 -33.27 -10.38
CA LEU A 723 -7.39 -33.78 -11.23
C LEU A 723 -6.81 -34.51 -12.43
N ASN A 724 -7.51 -35.55 -12.87
CA ASN A 724 -7.22 -36.29 -14.10
C ASN A 724 -8.47 -36.23 -15.00
N GLU A 725 -8.43 -35.39 -16.03
CA GLU A 725 -9.56 -35.13 -16.94
C GLU A 725 -9.93 -36.31 -17.84
N THR A 726 -9.05 -37.32 -17.93
CA THR A 726 -9.38 -38.58 -18.60
C THR A 726 -10.13 -39.56 -17.69
N ALA A 727 -10.17 -39.29 -16.37
CA ALA A 727 -10.77 -40.16 -15.36
C ALA A 727 -11.18 -39.39 -14.07
N LEU A 728 -12.04 -38.37 -14.20
CA LEU A 728 -12.52 -37.59 -13.05
C LEU A 728 -13.48 -38.41 -12.18
N SER A 729 -13.31 -38.33 -10.86
CA SER A 729 -14.21 -38.96 -9.89
C SER A 729 -15.15 -37.92 -9.29
N GLU A 730 -16.45 -38.12 -9.43
CA GLU A 730 -17.46 -37.19 -8.90
C GLU A 730 -17.42 -37.09 -7.38
N SER A 731 -17.10 -38.21 -6.71
CA SER A 731 -16.93 -38.29 -5.26
C SER A 731 -15.72 -37.55 -4.71
N GLN A 732 -14.71 -37.28 -5.55
CA GLN A 732 -13.52 -36.52 -5.15
C GLN A 732 -13.69 -35.01 -5.36
N MET A 733 -14.78 -34.60 -6.03
CA MET A 733 -15.09 -33.20 -6.34
C MET A 733 -13.90 -32.51 -7.01
N LEU A 734 -13.41 -31.41 -6.41
CA LEU A 734 -12.27 -30.64 -6.89
C LEU A 734 -10.97 -31.02 -6.16
N GLY A 735 -10.84 -32.28 -5.72
CA GLY A 735 -9.66 -32.80 -5.03
C GLY A 735 -9.64 -32.56 -3.52
N ARG A 736 -10.79 -32.22 -2.92
CA ARG A 736 -10.94 -31.88 -1.48
C ARG A 736 -11.76 -32.91 -0.70
N GLY A 737 -12.12 -34.01 -1.34
CA GLY A 737 -13.11 -34.95 -0.82
C GLY A 737 -14.52 -34.37 -0.89
N SER A 738 -15.45 -35.05 -0.24
CA SER A 738 -16.88 -34.73 -0.25
C SER A 738 -17.45 -34.85 1.17
N SER A 739 -18.32 -33.91 1.53
CA SER A 739 -19.16 -33.94 2.72
C SER A 739 -20.63 -33.75 2.36
N GLY A 740 -21.53 -34.28 3.20
CA GLY A 740 -22.97 -33.98 3.10
C GLY A 740 -23.68 -34.42 1.80
N GLY A 741 -23.15 -35.41 1.07
CA GLY A 741 -23.74 -35.86 -0.20
C GLY A 741 -23.42 -34.95 -1.40
N ALA A 742 -22.48 -34.02 -1.26
CA ALA A 742 -21.99 -33.20 -2.36
C ALA A 742 -21.12 -34.01 -3.32
N TYR A 743 -21.19 -33.72 -4.62
CA TYR A 743 -20.36 -34.32 -5.65
C TYR A 743 -20.20 -33.38 -6.83
N ALA A 744 -19.18 -33.60 -7.67
CA ALA A 744 -19.02 -32.88 -8.92
C ALA A 744 -19.62 -33.72 -10.06
N ASP A 745 -20.83 -33.37 -10.50
CA ASP A 745 -21.54 -34.04 -11.59
C ASP A 745 -20.92 -33.65 -12.94
N TRP A 746 -19.82 -34.31 -13.31
CA TRP A 746 -18.99 -33.92 -14.45
C TRP A 746 -19.69 -34.17 -15.80
N ASN A 747 -20.65 -35.11 -15.83
CA ASN A 747 -21.37 -35.47 -17.05
C ASN A 747 -22.77 -34.85 -17.15
N ALA A 748 -23.20 -34.10 -16.12
CA ALA A 748 -24.50 -33.44 -16.01
C ALA A 748 -25.71 -34.39 -16.09
N ASN A 749 -25.60 -35.59 -15.49
CA ASN A 749 -26.69 -36.57 -15.47
C ASN A 749 -27.59 -36.52 -14.23
N PHE A 750 -27.29 -35.60 -13.29
CA PHE A 750 -28.02 -35.37 -12.04
C PHE A 750 -27.96 -36.52 -11.04
N SER A 751 -26.92 -37.35 -11.12
CA SER A 751 -26.66 -38.44 -10.20
C SER A 751 -25.16 -38.55 -9.92
N GLN A 752 -24.80 -39.09 -8.75
CA GLN A 752 -23.41 -39.34 -8.44
C GLN A 752 -22.96 -40.66 -9.05
N ASP A 753 -22.02 -40.61 -10.00
CA ASP A 753 -21.44 -41.79 -10.63
C ASP A 753 -20.26 -42.35 -9.83
N SER A 754 -20.22 -43.68 -9.70
CA SER A 754 -19.04 -44.39 -9.20
C SER A 754 -17.97 -44.60 -10.27
N ALA A 755 -18.35 -44.51 -11.55
CA ALA A 755 -17.44 -44.62 -12.68
C ALA A 755 -16.76 -43.28 -12.96
N ALA A 756 -15.53 -43.33 -13.46
CA ALA A 756 -14.81 -42.12 -13.82
C ALA A 756 -15.38 -41.48 -15.09
N VAL A 757 -15.41 -40.15 -15.12
CA VAL A 757 -15.91 -39.34 -16.25
C VAL A 757 -14.73 -38.68 -16.94
N SER A 758 -14.71 -38.71 -18.27
CA SER A 758 -13.76 -37.90 -19.03
C SER A 758 -14.40 -36.56 -19.40
N TYR A 759 -13.79 -35.46 -18.96
CA TYR A 759 -14.29 -34.11 -19.18
C TYR A 759 -13.15 -33.11 -19.09
N ASP A 760 -13.08 -32.21 -20.08
CA ASP A 760 -12.18 -31.05 -20.11
C ASP A 760 -12.70 -30.02 -19.12
N SER A 761 -12.11 -30.05 -17.93
CA SER A 761 -12.55 -29.27 -16.77
C SER A 761 -12.10 -27.82 -16.84
N ASN A 762 -11.01 -27.53 -17.54
CA ASN A 762 -10.45 -26.18 -17.68
C ASN A 762 -10.94 -25.47 -18.96
N GLY A 763 -11.49 -26.21 -19.93
CA GLY A 763 -12.08 -25.71 -21.18
C GLY A 763 -11.05 -25.32 -22.25
N ASP A 764 -9.83 -25.84 -22.21
CA ASP A 764 -8.75 -25.52 -23.16
C ASP A 764 -8.79 -26.37 -24.46
N GLY A 765 -9.69 -27.35 -24.54
CA GLY A 765 -9.86 -28.26 -25.66
C GLY A 765 -8.95 -29.49 -25.62
N GLN A 766 -8.18 -29.70 -24.54
CA GLN A 766 -7.31 -30.84 -24.31
C GLN A 766 -7.64 -31.52 -22.98
N LEU A 767 -7.55 -32.85 -22.95
CA LEU A 767 -7.67 -33.59 -21.70
C LEU A 767 -6.29 -33.77 -21.06
N GLN A 768 -6.15 -33.32 -19.82
CA GLN A 768 -4.92 -33.45 -19.04
C GLN A 768 -5.04 -34.54 -18.00
N THR A 769 -4.03 -35.40 -17.89
CA THR A 769 -4.01 -36.47 -16.88
C THR A 769 -3.60 -35.96 -15.49
N GLN A 770 -3.11 -34.72 -15.41
CA GLN A 770 -2.64 -34.12 -14.18
C GLN A 770 -2.81 -32.60 -14.22
N ILE A 771 -3.83 -32.10 -13.53
CA ILE A 771 -4.00 -30.68 -13.20
C ILE A 771 -3.73 -30.53 -11.72
N ASN A 772 -2.69 -29.80 -11.34
CA ASN A 772 -2.25 -29.70 -9.95
C ASN A 772 -2.81 -28.44 -9.28
N ASP A 773 -3.09 -28.52 -7.98
CA ASP A 773 -3.20 -27.32 -7.14
C ASP A 773 -1.82 -26.69 -6.91
N TYR A 774 -1.78 -25.47 -6.38
CA TYR A 774 -0.55 -24.79 -5.99
C TYR A 774 -0.76 -24.06 -4.67
N ASN A 775 0.21 -24.17 -3.75
CA ASN A 775 0.12 -23.52 -2.44
C ASN A 775 0.59 -22.06 -2.56
N ASP A 776 -0.28 -21.20 -3.05
CA ASP A 776 -0.02 -19.76 -3.21
C ASP A 776 0.50 -19.13 -1.92
N TRP A 777 -0.18 -19.37 -0.79
CA TRP A 777 0.16 -18.76 0.49
C TRP A 777 1.56 -19.09 0.98
N ALA A 778 2.07 -20.26 0.65
CA ALA A 778 3.43 -20.66 0.98
C ALA A 778 4.48 -20.10 -0.01
N GLN A 779 4.05 -19.48 -1.10
CA GLN A 779 4.90 -19.14 -2.26
C GLN A 779 4.86 -17.66 -2.64
N ILE A 780 3.94 -16.86 -2.07
CA ILE A 780 3.93 -15.41 -2.26
C ILE A 780 5.27 -14.77 -1.87
N GLN A 781 5.71 -13.83 -2.70
CA GLN A 781 6.95 -13.08 -2.54
C GLN A 781 6.61 -11.70 -2.00
N LEU A 782 6.91 -11.47 -0.72
CA LEU A 782 6.58 -10.20 -0.05
C LEU A 782 7.60 -9.09 -0.37
N ALA A 783 8.87 -9.44 -0.51
CA ALA A 783 9.94 -8.50 -0.78
C ALA A 783 10.19 -8.35 -2.29
N PHE A 784 9.81 -7.21 -2.88
CA PHE A 784 10.09 -6.89 -4.28
C PHE A 784 11.38 -6.07 -4.49
N ALA A 785 11.84 -5.32 -3.46
CA ALA A 785 13.03 -4.47 -3.59
C ALA A 785 14.36 -5.26 -3.65
N ASN A 786 14.38 -6.52 -3.21
CA ASN A 786 15.60 -7.33 -3.14
C ASN A 786 16.00 -7.96 -4.50
N VAL A 787 15.14 -7.88 -5.52
CA VAL A 787 15.32 -8.61 -6.79
C VAL A 787 15.71 -7.72 -7.99
N GLY A 788 15.73 -6.38 -7.84
CA GLY A 788 16.24 -5.47 -8.86
C GLY A 788 16.00 -4.00 -8.52
N TYR A 789 17.01 -3.14 -8.72
CA TYR A 789 16.85 -1.71 -8.47
C TYR A 789 16.01 -1.04 -9.56
N SER A 790 14.83 -0.56 -9.20
CA SER A 790 14.50 0.80 -9.57
C SER A 790 13.46 1.46 -8.68
N VAL A 791 13.89 2.52 -8.00
CA VAL A 791 12.98 3.49 -7.37
C VAL A 791 12.08 4.17 -8.42
N MET A 792 12.43 4.12 -9.71
CA MET A 792 11.95 5.08 -10.71
C MET A 792 11.74 4.49 -12.13
N ARG A 793 11.64 3.17 -12.33
CA ARG A 793 11.35 2.57 -13.65
C ARG A 793 9.88 2.23 -13.84
N SER A 794 9.52 2.12 -15.11
CA SER A 794 8.20 1.77 -15.64
C SER A 794 8.25 0.35 -16.19
N ALA A 795 7.17 -0.42 -16.02
CA ALA A 795 6.92 -1.64 -16.78
C ALA A 795 7.02 -1.38 -18.30
N GLN A 796 7.62 -2.32 -19.05
CA GLN A 796 7.60 -2.39 -20.51
C GLN A 796 6.79 -3.59 -21.01
N ASP A 797 6.28 -3.49 -22.25
CA ASP A 797 5.54 -4.55 -22.94
C ASP A 797 6.52 -5.55 -23.59
N GLU A 798 6.27 -6.85 -23.44
CA GLU A 798 7.05 -7.94 -24.05
C GLU A 798 6.88 -8.06 -25.57
N SER A 799 6.00 -7.29 -26.21
CA SER A 799 5.59 -7.57 -27.59
C SER A 799 6.59 -7.24 -28.72
N SER A 800 7.90 -7.04 -28.48
CA SER A 800 8.85 -6.84 -29.58
C SER A 800 10.19 -7.57 -29.42
N ASN A 801 10.31 -8.61 -30.24
CA ASN A 801 11.42 -9.56 -30.36
C ASN A 801 12.74 -8.93 -30.91
N SER A 802 13.12 -7.74 -30.47
CA SER A 802 14.32 -7.06 -30.98
C SER A 802 15.04 -6.19 -29.95
N ARG A 803 15.65 -6.84 -28.94
CA ARG A 803 16.92 -6.52 -28.25
C ARG A 803 17.00 -7.38 -26.98
N PRO A 804 18.20 -7.71 -26.45
CA PRO A 804 18.28 -8.46 -25.21
C PRO A 804 17.54 -7.67 -24.12
N GLN A 805 16.41 -8.23 -23.69
CA GLN A 805 15.56 -7.75 -22.61
C GLN A 805 16.46 -7.47 -21.40
N ARG A 806 16.53 -6.23 -20.94
CA ARG A 806 17.23 -5.93 -19.68
C ARG A 806 16.26 -6.22 -18.53
N GLN A 807 16.26 -7.51 -18.21
CA GLN A 807 15.67 -8.21 -17.08
C GLN A 807 15.56 -7.33 -15.83
N LEU A 808 14.34 -7.08 -15.35
CA LEU A 808 14.11 -6.64 -13.97
C LEU A 808 14.08 -7.85 -13.00
N ILE A 809 13.76 -9.05 -13.48
CA ILE A 809 13.96 -10.37 -12.87
C ILE A 809 14.05 -11.37 -14.05
N GLU A 810 14.78 -12.48 -13.91
CA GLU A 810 14.68 -13.63 -14.83
C GLU A 810 13.27 -14.25 -14.75
N GLN A 811 12.26 -13.76 -15.49
CA GLN A 811 11.16 -14.56 -16.07
C GLN A 811 10.44 -13.75 -17.19
N PRO A 812 10.01 -14.42 -18.29
CA PRO A 812 9.52 -13.80 -19.52
C PRO A 812 8.03 -13.38 -19.45
N ALA A 813 7.65 -12.58 -18.45
CA ALA A 813 6.38 -11.84 -18.45
C ALA A 813 6.48 -10.66 -17.46
N GLU A 814 6.82 -9.48 -17.96
CA GLU A 814 6.92 -8.26 -17.12
C GLU A 814 5.53 -7.81 -16.60
N VAL A 815 4.45 -8.17 -17.31
CA VAL A 815 3.06 -7.82 -16.99
C VAL A 815 2.16 -9.04 -17.21
N ALA A 816 1.23 -9.29 -16.28
CA ALA A 816 0.26 -10.38 -16.38
C ALA A 816 -0.69 -10.18 -17.56
N LYS A 817 -0.92 -11.24 -18.35
CA LYS A 817 -1.81 -11.16 -19.51
C LYS A 817 -3.26 -11.39 -19.08
N GLU A 818 -4.00 -10.29 -18.97
CA GLU A 818 -5.39 -10.36 -18.53
C GLU A 818 -6.41 -10.47 -19.68
N SER A 819 -7.55 -11.16 -19.42
CA SER A 819 -8.67 -11.26 -20.34
C SER A 819 -9.94 -10.60 -19.79
N PRO A 820 -10.80 -9.99 -20.64
CA PRO A 820 -12.12 -9.53 -20.21
C PRO A 820 -12.94 -10.66 -19.58
N PRO A 821 -13.79 -10.36 -18.59
CA PRO A 821 -14.65 -11.38 -18.00
C PRO A 821 -15.64 -11.90 -19.04
N PRO A 822 -16.14 -13.13 -18.87
CA PRO A 822 -17.27 -13.63 -19.65
C PRO A 822 -18.49 -12.70 -19.59
N ALA A 823 -19.22 -12.59 -20.70
CA ALA A 823 -20.36 -11.67 -20.83
C ALA A 823 -21.49 -11.90 -19.82
N TYR A 824 -21.61 -13.10 -19.24
CA TYR A 824 -22.63 -13.42 -18.24
C TYR A 824 -22.36 -12.79 -16.86
N LEU A 825 -21.12 -12.34 -16.60
CA LEU A 825 -20.75 -11.63 -15.36
C LEU A 825 -20.99 -10.13 -15.41
N LEU A 826 -21.20 -9.59 -16.61
CA LEU A 826 -21.45 -8.18 -16.82
C LEU A 826 -22.96 -7.88 -16.70
N PRO A 827 -23.35 -6.74 -16.09
CA PRO A 827 -24.75 -6.33 -16.12
C PRO A 827 -25.16 -6.08 -17.57
N ARG A 828 -26.35 -6.57 -17.94
CA ARG A 828 -26.94 -6.33 -19.26
C ARG A 828 -27.62 -4.98 -19.35
#